data_AF-A0A4R7RYK0-F1
#
_entry.id   AF-A0A4R7RYK0-F1
#
_cell.length_a   1.000
_cell.length_b   1.000
_cell.length_c   1.000
_cell.angle_alpha   90.00
_cell.angle_beta   90.00
_cell.angle_gamma   90.00
#
_symmetry.space_group_name_H-M   'P 1'
#
loop_
_entity.id
_entity.type
_entity.pdbx_description
1 polymer ?
#
loop_
_entity_poly.entity_id
_entity_poly.type
_entity_poly.pdbx_seq_one_letter_code
_entity_poly.pdbx_strand_id
1 'polypeptide(L)'
;MKRISLVPLSLVVWLSITVYTCAEPSAAVVGLIQRAGNTEDELERQRLLNELAALPGLEEGLKKEAVALAGFARSWNEGALKLYNGFTRGKPPETIGDYEFGVGRESPLFPITALYRGRMLAWNLIENSTVRSSPKSGPWFKDEAVKSFRIAAEAFPENRLPRMYLGEAIPWPKELSESPDAPVWANLQREQIERLREIIEWWIDHRQKPDGQFGGGWGDDCEMWRWWSAVLLGFNDPKITAAQLKFSKAAVNRPHLKGGFYTEITDVEHAAEDTTDNLVPLLVLEPEEKRWQDWSRGLTGFMGNVWTGRNERGGLQFKSFYFSATAVAPQPQRGLDVIANVAAIHPAMMMWRRSGEDEMSKPILAWLDTWVEATARAENGKPAGILPAAIRWPDGVVAGADNKNWWEPVKKGGFMHTYYIWPSVITEMTDALVVAYLKTDNQKYLDPIRSMAAIRLKHLKAPSAEAAKPGSEAWCAEQLGPRPNANSNVGSLVKTLARLKALTGTAEFDELLALEGGEFVLRTDTEGRTQMEQALKESAEALRINFPGYTSEVRSTDRVMRFIQFLSKDYAFDEYRGVMQPKHELLYRMVTGDTNAPRFPQMAVRWHTPPKDIAAWVTEASTGRFGAELFHFGHEERAVTAELFLLKPGTYEVSLTRKGKPAEMLEPLEVKARSRTQFALKLPPGELAVLKVTPNNK
;
A
#
# COMPACT_ATOMS: atom_id res chain seq x y z
N MET A 1 54.41 37.84 -88.06
CA MET A 1 54.17 38.21 -86.65
C MET A 1 52.71 37.95 -86.32
N LYS A 2 52.27 37.27 -85.27
CA LYS A 2 52.85 36.41 -84.23
C LYS A 2 51.64 35.56 -83.77
N ARG A 3 51.74 34.23 -83.82
CA ARG A 3 50.76 33.30 -83.21
C ARG A 3 50.94 33.34 -81.70
N ILE A 4 49.85 33.42 -80.93
CA ILE A 4 49.85 33.16 -79.48
C ILE A 4 48.79 32.09 -79.22
N SER A 5 49.27 31.00 -78.63
CA SER A 5 48.57 29.76 -78.31
C SER A 5 47.68 29.90 -77.08
N LEU A 6 46.49 29.30 -77.14
CA LEU A 6 45.62 29.00 -76.00
C LEU A 6 46.12 27.72 -75.31
N VAL A 7 46.30 27.79 -73.99
CA VAL A 7 46.51 26.63 -73.10
C VAL A 7 45.27 26.53 -72.20
N PRO A 8 44.63 25.36 -72.05
CA PRO A 8 43.61 25.17 -71.01
C PRO A 8 44.28 24.72 -69.71
N LEU A 9 44.01 25.44 -68.63
CA LEU A 9 44.41 25.08 -67.27
C LEU A 9 43.36 24.13 -66.67
N SER A 10 43.67 22.84 -66.60
CA SER A 10 42.84 21.84 -65.92
C SER A 10 43.15 21.87 -64.42
N LEU A 11 42.25 22.45 -63.61
CA LEU A 11 42.32 22.39 -62.16
C LEU A 11 41.68 21.07 -61.70
N VAL A 12 42.50 20.07 -61.34
CA VAL A 12 42.03 18.83 -60.70
C VAL A 12 41.95 19.09 -59.20
N VAL A 13 40.74 19.24 -58.68
CA VAL A 13 40.47 19.26 -57.24
C VAL A 13 40.47 17.80 -56.74
N TRP A 14 41.51 17.41 -56.01
CA TRP A 14 41.50 16.17 -55.23
C TRP A 14 40.59 16.37 -54.00
N LEU A 15 39.35 15.91 -54.11
CA LEU A 15 38.50 15.68 -52.93
C LEU A 15 38.99 14.40 -52.25
N SER A 16 39.81 14.55 -51.21
CA SER A 16 40.10 13.47 -50.26
C SER A 16 38.83 13.19 -49.45
N ILE A 17 37.99 12.28 -49.93
CA ILE A 17 36.95 11.66 -49.13
C ILE A 17 37.66 10.73 -48.15
N THR A 18 37.99 11.24 -46.97
CA THR A 18 38.31 10.39 -45.82
C THR A 18 37.03 9.69 -45.43
N VAL A 19 36.82 8.49 -45.96
CA VAL A 19 35.84 7.55 -45.41
C VAL A 19 36.36 7.20 -44.02
N TYR A 20 35.82 7.85 -42.99
CA TYR A 20 35.91 7.34 -41.63
C TYR A 20 35.16 6.01 -41.62
N THR A 21 35.91 4.93 -41.81
CA THR A 21 35.45 3.60 -41.44
C THR A 21 35.40 3.59 -39.92
N CYS A 22 34.20 3.60 -39.33
CA CYS A 22 34.05 3.19 -37.93
C CYS A 22 34.60 1.76 -37.86
N ALA A 23 35.79 1.59 -37.28
CA ALA A 23 36.31 0.27 -36.99
C ALA A 23 35.30 -0.43 -36.08
N GLU A 24 34.87 -1.64 -36.47
CA GLU A 24 33.97 -2.43 -35.62
C GLU A 24 34.61 -2.62 -34.25
N PRO A 25 33.84 -2.46 -33.14
CA PRO A 25 34.38 -2.63 -31.81
C PRO A 25 34.97 -4.02 -31.66
N SER A 26 36.12 -4.12 -30.98
CA SER A 26 36.79 -5.41 -30.78
C SER A 26 35.86 -6.40 -30.07
N ALA A 27 36.07 -7.70 -30.30
CA ALA A 27 35.26 -8.75 -29.66
C ALA A 27 35.23 -8.63 -28.12
N ALA A 28 36.32 -8.11 -27.51
CA ALA A 28 36.39 -7.83 -26.09
C ALA A 28 35.44 -6.70 -25.64
N VAL A 29 35.35 -5.61 -26.43
CA VAL A 29 34.42 -4.50 -26.18
C VAL A 29 32.98 -4.98 -26.30
N VAL A 30 32.64 -5.67 -27.40
CA VAL A 30 31.29 -6.22 -27.60
C VAL A 30 30.92 -7.19 -26.48
N GLY A 31 31.84 -8.07 -26.07
CA GLY A 31 31.63 -9.02 -24.98
C GLY A 31 31.35 -8.35 -23.63
N LEU A 32 32.07 -7.27 -23.28
CA LEU A 32 31.81 -6.53 -22.05
C LEU A 32 30.46 -5.79 -22.08
N ILE A 33 30.11 -5.17 -23.21
CA ILE A 33 28.80 -4.52 -23.37
C ILE A 33 27.67 -5.54 -23.26
N GLN A 34 27.81 -6.70 -23.91
CA GLN A 34 26.82 -7.78 -23.82
C GLN A 34 26.68 -8.30 -22.40
N ARG A 35 27.78 -8.57 -21.68
CA ARG A 35 27.70 -9.00 -20.27
C ARG A 35 27.09 -7.91 -19.39
N ALA A 36 27.47 -6.65 -19.60
CA ALA A 36 26.93 -5.51 -18.84
C ALA A 36 25.45 -5.28 -19.11
N GLY A 37 24.99 -5.49 -20.34
CA GLY A 37 23.57 -5.38 -20.69
C GLY A 37 22.75 -6.57 -20.20
N ASN A 38 23.31 -7.79 -20.29
CA ASN A 38 22.62 -9.03 -19.93
C ASN A 38 22.50 -9.28 -18.42
N THR A 39 23.39 -8.73 -17.59
CA THR A 39 23.30 -8.91 -16.14
C THR A 39 22.05 -8.24 -15.53
N GLU A 40 21.48 -8.89 -14.52
CA GLU A 40 20.38 -8.40 -13.68
C GLU A 40 20.89 -7.76 -12.37
N ASP A 41 22.17 -7.94 -12.06
CA ASP A 41 22.84 -7.36 -10.91
C ASP A 41 23.50 -6.03 -11.28
N GLU A 42 23.07 -4.96 -10.63
CA GLU A 42 23.54 -3.60 -10.88
C GLU A 42 24.98 -3.37 -10.39
N LEU A 43 25.44 -4.11 -9.37
CA LEU A 43 26.84 -4.08 -8.94
C LEU A 43 27.74 -4.72 -10.00
N GLU A 44 27.32 -5.86 -10.55
CA GLU A 44 28.04 -6.50 -11.65
C GLU A 44 28.01 -5.63 -12.91
N ARG A 45 26.87 -4.98 -13.22
CA ARG A 45 26.78 -4.02 -14.34
C ARG A 45 27.79 -2.90 -14.18
N GLN A 46 27.84 -2.29 -12.99
CA GLN A 46 28.82 -1.24 -12.67
C GLN A 46 30.26 -1.76 -12.84
N ARG A 47 30.58 -2.95 -12.33
CA ARG A 47 31.92 -3.55 -12.44
C ARG A 47 32.32 -3.74 -13.91
N LEU A 48 31.44 -4.29 -14.74
CA LEU A 48 31.68 -4.54 -16.16
C LEU A 48 31.84 -3.25 -16.96
N LEU A 49 31.08 -2.20 -16.65
CA LEU A 49 31.21 -0.89 -17.29
C LEU A 49 32.54 -0.21 -16.90
N ASN A 50 33.00 -0.37 -15.66
CA ASN A 50 34.34 0.08 -15.24
C ASN A 50 35.45 -0.71 -15.95
N GLU A 51 35.28 -2.04 -16.10
CA GLU A 51 36.20 -2.89 -16.85
C GLU A 51 36.28 -2.45 -18.32
N LEU A 52 35.14 -2.15 -18.95
CA LEU A 52 35.07 -1.59 -20.29
C LEU A 52 35.83 -0.26 -20.38
N ALA A 53 35.56 0.68 -19.46
CA ALA A 53 36.22 1.98 -19.43
C ALA A 53 37.75 1.90 -19.22
N ALA A 54 38.24 0.79 -18.66
CA ALA A 54 39.66 0.53 -18.41
C ALA A 54 40.38 -0.18 -19.58
N LEU A 55 39.67 -0.60 -20.64
CA LEU A 55 40.28 -1.32 -21.76
C LEU A 55 41.33 -0.45 -22.48
N PRO A 56 42.56 -0.98 -22.70
CA PRO A 56 43.57 -0.29 -23.51
C PRO A 56 43.09 -0.09 -24.95
N GLY A 57 43.25 1.13 -25.47
CA GLY A 57 42.89 1.45 -26.86
C GLY A 57 41.39 1.62 -27.13
N LEU A 58 40.55 1.67 -26.08
CA LEU A 58 39.14 2.03 -26.24
C LEU A 58 39.01 3.47 -26.77
N GLU A 59 38.09 3.69 -27.70
CA GLU A 59 37.76 5.01 -28.22
C GLU A 59 37.35 5.96 -27.08
N GLU A 60 37.89 7.18 -27.07
CA GLU A 60 37.71 8.15 -25.97
C GLU A 60 36.24 8.53 -25.74
N GLY A 61 35.42 8.56 -26.80
CA GLY A 61 33.98 8.77 -26.70
C GLY A 61 33.31 7.66 -25.90
N LEU A 62 33.46 6.41 -26.37
CA LEU A 62 32.91 5.23 -25.72
C LEU A 62 33.42 5.03 -24.28
N LYS A 63 34.68 5.39 -24.01
CA LYS A 63 35.25 5.39 -22.65
C LYS A 63 34.51 6.35 -21.72
N LYS A 64 34.25 7.59 -22.15
CA LYS A 64 33.50 8.57 -21.35
C LYS A 64 32.08 8.11 -21.08
N GLU A 65 31.42 7.55 -22.08
CA GLU A 65 30.08 6.98 -21.97
C GLU A 65 30.04 5.81 -20.97
N ALA A 66 31.03 4.90 -21.03
CA ALA A 66 31.15 3.78 -20.08
C ALA A 66 31.34 4.28 -18.64
N VAL A 67 32.17 5.30 -18.42
CA VAL A 67 32.35 5.93 -17.10
C VAL A 67 31.06 6.58 -16.61
N ALA A 68 30.37 7.34 -17.47
CA ALA A 68 29.11 8.00 -17.12
C ALA A 68 28.05 6.96 -16.70
N LEU A 69 27.92 5.89 -17.47
CA LEU A 69 26.96 4.83 -17.21
C LEU A 69 27.32 3.98 -15.99
N ALA A 70 28.61 3.72 -15.74
CA ALA A 70 29.06 3.08 -14.50
C ALA A 70 28.73 3.94 -13.26
N GLY A 71 28.90 5.27 -13.37
CA GLY A 71 28.50 6.22 -12.32
C GLY A 71 26.99 6.25 -12.09
N PHE A 72 26.20 6.14 -13.16
CA PHE A 72 24.74 6.01 -13.05
C PHE A 72 24.35 4.69 -12.38
N ALA A 73 24.91 3.55 -12.80
CA ALA A 73 24.65 2.23 -12.20
C ALA A 73 24.96 2.21 -10.69
N ARG A 74 26.08 2.84 -10.29
CA ARG A 74 26.41 3.04 -8.88
C ARG A 74 25.33 3.82 -8.14
N SER A 75 24.91 4.96 -8.70
CA SER A 75 23.90 5.84 -8.09
C SER A 75 22.54 5.15 -7.99
N TRP A 76 22.20 4.33 -8.99
CA TRP A 76 21.00 3.51 -9.03
C TRP A 76 20.97 2.45 -7.92
N ASN A 77 22.14 1.93 -7.52
CA ASN A 77 22.28 0.93 -6.48
C ASN A 77 22.39 1.53 -5.07
N GLU A 78 23.25 2.53 -4.88
CA GLU A 78 23.62 3.09 -3.57
C GLU A 78 22.75 4.31 -3.15
N GLY A 79 22.14 4.98 -4.13
CA GLY A 79 21.50 6.27 -3.94
C GLY A 79 20.10 6.21 -3.30
N ALA A 80 19.35 7.30 -3.49
CA ALA A 80 17.91 7.28 -3.27
C ALA A 80 17.23 6.54 -4.43
N LEU A 81 16.19 5.77 -4.14
CA LEU A 81 15.47 4.99 -5.16
C LEU A 81 14.90 5.90 -6.26
N LYS A 82 14.47 7.10 -5.88
CA LYS A 82 13.94 8.15 -6.77
C LYS A 82 14.97 9.24 -7.07
N LEU A 83 16.24 8.88 -7.31
CA LEU A 83 17.35 9.83 -7.59
C LEU A 83 17.05 10.80 -8.74
N TYR A 84 16.15 10.43 -9.65
CA TYR A 84 15.73 11.22 -10.81
C TYR A 84 14.65 12.26 -10.50
N ASN A 85 14.02 12.26 -9.32
CA ASN A 85 12.95 13.21 -8.99
C ASN A 85 13.42 14.68 -9.01
N GLY A 86 14.72 14.93 -8.79
CA GLY A 86 15.29 16.27 -8.93
C GLY A 86 15.18 16.82 -10.36
N PHE A 87 15.23 15.95 -11.37
CA PHE A 87 15.22 16.33 -12.79
C PHE A 87 13.86 16.85 -13.26
N THR A 88 12.78 16.32 -12.69
CA THR A 88 11.38 16.65 -13.02
C THR A 88 10.79 17.74 -12.13
N ARG A 89 11.50 18.18 -11.07
CA ARG A 89 11.00 19.18 -10.13
C ARG A 89 10.64 20.48 -10.85
N GLY A 90 9.38 20.88 -10.75
CA GLY A 90 8.84 22.10 -11.39
C GLY A 90 8.64 21.99 -12.90
N LYS A 91 8.74 20.79 -13.49
CA LYS A 91 8.55 20.52 -14.91
C LYS A 91 7.38 19.54 -15.13
N PRO A 92 6.86 19.42 -16.37
CA PRO A 92 5.93 18.34 -16.71
C PRO A 92 6.53 16.97 -16.36
N PRO A 93 5.74 16.02 -15.81
CA PRO A 93 6.25 14.69 -15.48
C PRO A 93 6.94 13.99 -16.64
N GLU A 94 6.46 14.21 -17.87
CA GLU A 94 6.99 13.61 -19.10
C GLU A 94 8.45 13.98 -19.38
N THR A 95 8.97 15.07 -18.81
CA THR A 95 10.39 15.44 -18.94
C THR A 95 11.33 14.35 -18.44
N ILE A 96 10.88 13.46 -17.55
CA ILE A 96 11.68 12.28 -17.14
C ILE A 96 12.14 11.42 -18.33
N GLY A 97 11.40 11.42 -19.44
CA GLY A 97 11.76 10.71 -20.67
C GLY A 97 12.99 11.28 -21.37
N ASP A 98 13.40 12.49 -21.03
CA ASP A 98 14.55 13.22 -21.57
C ASP A 98 15.78 13.15 -20.64
N TYR A 99 15.77 12.26 -19.64
CA TYR A 99 16.89 12.12 -18.71
C TYR A 99 18.19 11.81 -19.45
N GLU A 100 19.23 12.61 -19.19
CA GLU A 100 20.53 12.48 -19.86
C GLU A 100 21.46 11.54 -19.09
N PHE A 101 21.79 10.40 -19.70
CA PHE A 101 22.70 9.39 -19.13
C PHE A 101 24.17 9.63 -19.49
N GLY A 102 24.48 10.66 -20.30
CA GLY A 102 25.82 10.90 -20.83
C GLY A 102 26.26 9.87 -21.88
N VAL A 103 25.31 9.26 -22.59
CA VAL A 103 25.53 8.25 -23.64
C VAL A 103 24.71 8.64 -24.88
N GLY A 104 25.36 8.68 -26.06
CA GLY A 104 24.73 9.04 -27.32
C GLY A 104 23.75 7.98 -27.84
N ARG A 105 22.78 8.37 -28.68
CA ARG A 105 21.79 7.44 -29.25
C ARG A 105 22.38 6.39 -30.19
N GLU A 106 23.47 6.73 -30.87
CA GLU A 106 24.21 5.83 -31.77
C GLU A 106 25.27 4.99 -31.02
N SER A 107 25.41 5.18 -29.70
CA SER A 107 26.37 4.43 -28.90
C SER A 107 25.96 2.97 -28.74
N PRO A 108 26.89 2.00 -28.76
CA PRO A 108 26.58 0.62 -28.42
C PRO A 108 26.15 0.43 -26.95
N LEU A 109 26.36 1.43 -26.08
CA LEU A 109 25.86 1.44 -24.70
C LEU A 109 24.43 1.97 -24.58
N PHE A 110 23.87 2.57 -25.64
CA PHE A 110 22.53 3.16 -25.61
C PHE A 110 21.43 2.19 -25.11
N PRO A 111 21.40 0.90 -25.51
CA PRO A 111 20.37 -0.02 -25.03
C PRO A 111 20.36 -0.23 -23.51
N ILE A 112 21.50 -0.05 -22.81
CA ILE A 112 21.55 -0.08 -21.34
C ILE A 112 20.88 1.18 -20.75
N THR A 113 21.01 2.34 -21.40
CA THR A 113 20.28 3.53 -20.97
C THR A 113 18.78 3.39 -21.18
N ALA A 114 18.37 2.70 -22.27
CA ALA A 114 16.97 2.38 -22.52
C ALA A 114 16.37 1.52 -21.39
N LEU A 115 17.14 0.57 -20.84
CA LEU A 115 16.74 -0.21 -19.66
C LEU A 115 16.43 0.69 -18.46
N TYR A 116 17.35 1.59 -18.09
CA TYR A 116 17.12 2.50 -16.95
C TYR A 116 15.98 3.47 -17.19
N ARG A 117 15.90 4.07 -18.38
CA ARG A 117 14.79 4.95 -18.78
C ARG A 117 13.44 4.22 -18.65
N GLY A 118 13.36 2.97 -19.11
CA GLY A 118 12.16 2.15 -18.98
C GLY A 118 11.74 1.96 -17.52
N ARG A 119 12.70 1.61 -16.64
CA ARG A 119 12.44 1.44 -15.19
C ARG A 119 11.96 2.74 -14.54
N MET A 120 12.59 3.87 -14.86
CA MET A 120 12.21 5.19 -14.34
C MET A 120 10.77 5.56 -14.74
N LEU A 121 10.42 5.38 -16.02
CA LEU A 121 9.07 5.64 -16.53
C LEU A 121 8.03 4.71 -15.90
N ALA A 122 8.34 3.41 -15.83
CA ALA A 122 7.43 2.41 -15.27
C ALA A 122 7.08 2.69 -13.80
N TRP A 123 8.07 3.00 -12.97
CA TRP A 123 7.83 3.28 -11.55
C TRP A 123 7.18 4.63 -11.30
N ASN A 124 7.45 5.64 -12.14
CA ASN A 124 6.71 6.89 -12.06
C ASN A 124 5.24 6.70 -12.44
N LEU A 125 4.90 5.80 -13.37
CA LEU A 125 3.52 5.42 -13.69
C LEU A 125 2.85 4.66 -12.53
N ILE A 126 3.57 3.74 -11.87
CA ILE A 126 3.04 2.97 -10.73
C ILE A 126 2.69 3.90 -9.56
N GLU A 127 3.60 4.81 -9.19
CA GLU A 127 3.45 5.65 -7.99
C GLU A 127 2.51 6.83 -8.21
N ASN A 128 2.76 7.62 -9.25
CA ASN A 128 2.23 8.97 -9.34
C ASN A 128 0.77 8.96 -9.79
N SER A 129 -0.16 9.22 -8.87
CA SER A 129 -1.59 9.24 -9.16
C SER A 129 -1.97 10.25 -10.23
N THR A 130 -1.28 11.39 -10.30
CA THR A 130 -1.54 12.44 -11.29
C THR A 130 -1.20 11.96 -12.70
N VAL A 131 -0.07 11.25 -12.84
CA VAL A 131 0.33 10.61 -14.10
C VAL A 131 -0.62 9.49 -14.46
N ARG A 132 -0.85 8.56 -13.53
CA ARG A 132 -1.66 7.35 -13.74
C ARG A 132 -3.10 7.65 -14.13
N SER A 133 -3.72 8.65 -13.51
CA SER A 133 -5.12 9.03 -13.78
C SER A 133 -5.30 9.97 -14.97
N SER A 134 -4.20 10.50 -15.52
CA SER A 134 -4.22 11.36 -16.70
C SER A 134 -4.51 10.53 -17.94
N PRO A 135 -5.56 10.84 -18.73
CA PRO A 135 -5.86 10.12 -19.97
C PRO A 135 -4.81 10.33 -21.06
N LYS A 136 -3.89 11.28 -20.86
CA LYS A 136 -2.77 11.56 -21.77
C LYS A 136 -1.45 11.01 -21.23
N SER A 137 -1.12 11.35 -19.99
CA SER A 137 0.19 11.02 -19.41
C SER A 137 0.30 9.53 -19.09
N GLY A 138 -0.75 8.90 -18.55
CA GLY A 138 -0.76 7.47 -18.26
C GLY A 138 -0.36 6.60 -19.46
N PRO A 139 -1.06 6.72 -20.61
CA PRO A 139 -0.68 6.04 -21.84
C PRO A 139 0.73 6.34 -22.33
N TRP A 140 1.13 7.62 -22.35
CA TRP A 140 2.47 8.01 -22.80
C TRP A 140 3.57 7.34 -21.96
N PHE A 141 3.42 7.34 -20.63
CA PHE A 141 4.41 6.74 -19.72
C PHE A 141 4.56 5.24 -19.96
N LYS A 142 3.45 4.51 -20.18
CA LYS A 142 3.53 3.10 -20.52
C LYS A 142 4.20 2.89 -21.86
N ASP A 143 3.73 3.56 -22.91
CA ASP A 143 4.18 3.30 -24.27
C ASP A 143 5.68 3.57 -24.41
N GLU A 144 6.15 4.66 -23.79
CA GLU A 144 7.58 5.00 -23.76
C GLU A 144 8.40 4.04 -22.89
N ALA A 145 7.86 3.56 -21.76
CA ALA A 145 8.52 2.52 -20.97
C ALA A 145 8.64 1.20 -21.76
N VAL A 146 7.56 0.75 -22.40
CA VAL A 146 7.52 -0.47 -23.23
C VAL A 146 8.50 -0.36 -24.39
N LYS A 147 8.54 0.79 -25.08
CA LYS A 147 9.52 1.06 -26.13
C LYS A 147 10.95 0.95 -25.62
N SER A 148 11.25 1.56 -24.48
CA SER A 148 12.54 1.46 -23.80
C SER A 148 12.92 0.02 -23.47
N PHE A 149 11.99 -0.78 -22.94
CA PHE A 149 12.26 -2.19 -22.62
C PHE A 149 12.42 -3.07 -23.85
N ARG A 150 11.73 -2.80 -24.97
CA ARG A 150 11.96 -3.52 -26.24
C ARG A 150 13.38 -3.32 -26.75
N ILE A 151 13.86 -2.08 -26.77
CA ILE A 151 15.25 -1.77 -27.16
C ILE A 151 16.26 -2.56 -26.30
N ALA A 152 16.04 -2.57 -24.97
CA ALA A 152 16.91 -3.31 -24.07
C ALA A 152 16.82 -4.83 -24.26
N ALA A 153 15.63 -5.39 -24.42
CA ALA A 153 15.41 -6.83 -24.60
C ALA A 153 15.95 -7.36 -25.92
N GLU A 154 15.84 -6.58 -27.01
CA GLU A 154 16.39 -6.92 -28.32
C GLU A 154 17.93 -6.95 -28.30
N ALA A 155 18.56 -5.99 -27.62
CA ALA A 155 20.01 -5.92 -27.51
C ALA A 155 20.60 -6.95 -26.52
N PHE A 156 19.85 -7.32 -25.48
CA PHE A 156 20.28 -8.15 -24.36
C PHE A 156 19.27 -9.26 -24.05
N PRO A 157 19.19 -10.30 -24.91
CA PRO A 157 18.18 -11.35 -24.81
C PRO A 157 18.36 -12.30 -23.62
N GLU A 158 19.46 -12.24 -22.87
CA GLU A 158 19.62 -13.02 -21.63
C GLU A 158 19.10 -12.25 -20.41
N ASN A 159 18.98 -10.91 -20.48
CA ASN A 159 18.43 -10.11 -19.39
C ASN A 159 16.92 -10.30 -19.24
N ARG A 160 16.47 -10.97 -18.17
CA ARG A 160 15.04 -11.22 -17.99
C ARG A 160 14.28 -9.97 -17.52
N LEU A 161 14.94 -8.99 -16.90
CA LEU A 161 14.27 -7.79 -16.36
C LEU A 161 13.47 -7.00 -17.41
N PRO A 162 14.01 -6.55 -18.56
CA PRO A 162 13.20 -5.86 -19.56
C PRO A 162 12.05 -6.73 -20.07
N ARG A 163 12.22 -8.05 -20.19
CA ARG A 163 11.15 -8.97 -20.59
C ARG A 163 10.07 -9.13 -19.52
N MET A 164 10.43 -9.09 -18.24
CA MET A 164 9.50 -9.03 -17.12
C MET A 164 8.55 -7.84 -17.23
N TYR A 165 9.08 -6.65 -17.53
CA TYR A 165 8.25 -5.47 -17.79
C TYR A 165 7.40 -5.58 -19.06
N LEU A 166 7.83 -6.39 -20.03
CA LEU A 166 7.05 -6.71 -21.24
C LEU A 166 6.03 -7.83 -21.04
N GLY A 167 5.97 -8.44 -19.84
CA GLY A 167 4.98 -9.44 -19.46
C GLY A 167 5.49 -10.88 -19.40
N GLU A 168 6.77 -11.15 -19.65
CA GLU A 168 7.38 -12.47 -19.47
C GLU A 168 7.68 -12.71 -17.99
N ALA A 169 6.90 -13.56 -17.33
CA ALA A 169 7.07 -13.84 -15.92
C ALA A 169 8.45 -14.46 -15.62
N ILE A 170 9.14 -13.93 -14.59
CA ILE A 170 10.34 -14.55 -14.03
C ILE A 170 9.89 -15.51 -12.92
N PRO A 171 10.07 -16.83 -13.04
CA PRO A 171 9.71 -17.75 -11.98
C PRO A 171 10.52 -17.48 -10.71
N TRP A 172 9.85 -17.52 -9.56
CA TRP A 172 10.46 -17.49 -8.23
C TRP A 172 10.21 -18.85 -7.56
N PRO A 173 11.03 -19.86 -7.93
CA PRO A 173 10.87 -21.20 -7.38
C PRO A 173 11.12 -21.15 -5.87
N LYS A 174 10.21 -21.75 -5.12
CA LYS A 174 10.38 -22.01 -3.70
C LYS A 174 9.87 -23.42 -3.44
N GLU A 175 10.75 -24.26 -2.92
CA GLU A 175 10.41 -25.63 -2.59
C GLU A 175 9.75 -25.67 -1.21
N LEU A 176 8.42 -25.66 -1.20
CA LEU A 176 7.62 -25.95 -0.02
C LEU A 176 6.83 -27.22 -0.32
N SER A 177 7.20 -28.34 0.30
CA SER A 177 6.42 -29.58 0.18
C SER A 177 5.00 -29.32 0.69
N GLU A 178 4.01 -29.58 -0.16
CA GLU A 178 2.61 -29.60 0.28
C GLU A 178 2.43 -30.69 1.33
N SER A 179 1.80 -30.35 2.44
CA SER A 179 1.40 -31.35 3.42
C SER A 179 0.03 -31.89 3.00
N PRO A 180 -0.11 -33.20 2.68
CA PRO A 180 -1.39 -33.78 2.30
C PRO A 180 -2.40 -33.78 3.46
N ASP A 181 -1.92 -33.70 4.70
CA ASP A 181 -2.75 -33.62 5.90
C ASP A 181 -3.22 -32.19 6.20
N ALA A 182 -2.61 -31.18 5.57
CA ALA A 182 -3.02 -29.79 5.71
C ALA A 182 -4.21 -29.46 4.79
N PRO A 183 -5.20 -28.68 5.28
CA PRO A 183 -6.20 -28.08 4.41
C PRO A 183 -5.56 -27.26 3.27
N VAL A 184 -6.26 -27.16 2.14
CA VAL A 184 -5.78 -26.42 0.96
C VAL A 184 -5.43 -24.98 1.32
N TRP A 185 -6.31 -24.28 2.05
CA TRP A 185 -6.04 -22.92 2.52
C TRP A 185 -4.75 -22.81 3.33
N ALA A 186 -4.40 -23.81 4.14
CA ALA A 186 -3.24 -23.76 5.02
C ALA A 186 -1.94 -23.87 4.20
N ASN A 187 -1.89 -24.77 3.21
CA ASN A 187 -0.76 -24.88 2.28
C ASN A 187 -0.57 -23.56 1.52
N LEU A 188 -1.65 -22.99 0.97
CA LEU A 188 -1.61 -21.73 0.23
C LEU A 188 -1.24 -20.52 1.10
N GLN A 189 -1.74 -20.45 2.33
CA GLN A 189 -1.43 -19.36 3.25
C GLN A 189 0.03 -19.42 3.71
N ARG A 190 0.54 -20.61 4.07
CA ARG A 190 1.96 -20.80 4.43
C ARG A 190 2.87 -20.30 3.31
N GLU A 191 2.63 -20.72 2.07
CA GLU A 191 3.46 -20.30 0.92
C GLU A 191 3.53 -18.77 0.84
N GLN A 192 2.39 -18.11 0.93
CA GLN A 192 2.33 -16.65 0.79
C GLN A 192 2.94 -15.92 1.99
N ILE A 193 2.72 -16.38 3.22
CA ILE A 193 3.34 -15.80 4.43
C ILE A 193 4.86 -15.89 4.32
N GLU A 194 5.40 -17.03 3.91
CA GLU A 194 6.85 -17.17 3.80
C GLU A 194 7.44 -16.40 2.63
N ARG A 195 6.75 -16.31 1.50
CA ARG A 195 7.16 -15.44 0.39
C ARG A 195 7.15 -13.97 0.81
N LEU A 196 6.09 -13.52 1.50
CA LEU A 196 6.03 -12.16 2.04
C LEU A 196 7.18 -11.90 3.03
N ARG A 197 7.50 -12.87 3.89
CA ARG A 197 8.66 -12.81 4.78
C ARG A 197 9.98 -12.65 4.00
N GLU A 198 10.20 -13.44 2.95
CA GLU A 198 11.41 -13.32 2.09
C GLU A 198 11.52 -11.94 1.42
N ILE A 199 10.41 -11.37 0.96
CA ILE A 199 10.38 -10.00 0.43
C ILE A 199 10.83 -9.02 1.52
N ILE A 200 10.25 -9.09 2.72
CA ILE A 200 10.58 -8.19 3.84
C ILE A 200 12.06 -8.33 4.22
N GLU A 201 12.56 -9.55 4.38
CA GLU A 201 13.96 -9.81 4.73
C GLU A 201 14.91 -9.29 3.65
N TRP A 202 14.57 -9.43 2.37
CA TRP A 202 15.37 -8.87 1.29
C TRP A 202 15.52 -7.35 1.44
N TRP A 203 14.43 -6.62 1.74
CA TRP A 203 14.48 -5.17 1.98
C TRP A 203 15.35 -4.83 3.19
N ILE A 204 15.24 -5.60 4.27
CA ILE A 204 16.07 -5.41 5.46
C ILE A 204 17.55 -5.59 5.13
N ASP A 205 17.90 -6.68 4.44
CA ASP A 205 19.29 -7.06 4.19
C ASP A 205 19.97 -6.23 3.11
N HIS A 206 19.23 -5.77 2.10
CA HIS A 206 19.80 -5.12 0.91
C HIS A 206 19.55 -3.61 0.86
N ARG A 207 18.57 -3.09 1.61
CA ARG A 207 18.11 -1.71 1.46
C ARG A 207 18.04 -0.91 2.77
N GLN A 208 17.90 -1.55 3.93
CA GLN A 208 17.83 -0.81 5.19
C GLN A 208 19.17 -0.14 5.52
N LYS A 209 19.18 1.20 5.52
CA LYS A 209 20.35 2.03 5.78
C LYS A 209 20.68 2.11 7.28
N PRO A 210 21.88 2.60 7.66
CA PRO A 210 22.25 2.80 9.06
C PRO A 210 21.26 3.67 9.84
N ASP A 211 20.67 4.68 9.21
CA ASP A 211 19.66 5.58 9.79
C ASP A 211 18.23 4.99 9.82
N GLY A 212 18.03 3.80 9.24
CA GLY A 212 16.76 3.06 9.25
C GLY A 212 15.95 3.16 7.96
N GLN A 213 16.24 4.11 7.06
CA GLN A 213 15.51 4.27 5.78
C GLN A 213 15.74 3.07 4.84
N PHE A 214 14.79 2.80 3.95
CA PHE A 214 14.88 1.79 2.89
C PHE A 214 15.19 2.38 1.51
N GLY A 215 15.21 3.71 1.41
CA GLY A 215 15.72 4.44 0.25
C GLY A 215 14.65 5.14 -0.59
N GLY A 216 13.36 4.93 -0.32
CA GLY A 216 12.27 5.74 -0.87
C GLY A 216 12.19 7.12 -0.21
N GLY A 217 12.75 7.24 0.99
CA GLY A 217 12.69 8.43 1.82
C GLY A 217 11.66 8.26 2.94
N TRP A 218 11.72 9.11 3.96
CA TRP A 218 10.90 8.95 5.16
C TRP A 218 9.38 8.85 4.92
N GLY A 219 8.84 9.64 3.97
CA GLY A 219 7.40 9.62 3.63
C GLY A 219 6.97 8.31 2.98
N ASP A 220 7.68 7.86 1.95
CA ASP A 220 7.34 6.58 1.30
C ASP A 220 7.63 5.36 2.21
N ASP A 221 8.80 5.36 2.87
CA ASP A 221 9.28 4.21 3.66
C ASP A 221 8.35 3.93 4.86
N CYS A 222 7.65 4.96 5.37
CA CYS A 222 6.71 4.79 6.47
C CYS A 222 5.44 4.04 6.09
N GLU A 223 5.11 3.89 4.81
CA GLU A 223 3.93 3.11 4.39
C GLU A 223 4.22 1.61 4.22
N MET A 224 5.50 1.20 4.21
CA MET A 224 5.89 -0.20 3.95
C MET A 224 5.23 -1.19 4.92
N TRP A 225 5.05 -0.82 6.19
CA TRP A 225 4.47 -1.69 7.20
C TRP A 225 3.02 -2.08 6.87
N ARG A 226 2.27 -1.24 6.15
CA ARG A 226 0.88 -1.52 5.73
C ARG A 226 0.85 -2.80 4.88
N TRP A 227 1.84 -2.95 3.99
CA TRP A 227 2.01 -4.11 3.11
C TRP A 227 2.51 -5.36 3.86
N TRP A 228 3.33 -5.15 4.89
CA TRP A 228 4.01 -6.19 5.66
C TRP A 228 3.21 -6.68 6.87
N SER A 229 2.05 -6.07 7.13
CA SER A 229 1.23 -6.22 8.32
C SER A 229 0.88 -7.67 8.69
N ALA A 230 0.63 -8.55 7.72
CA ALA A 230 0.34 -9.96 7.98
C ALA A 230 1.48 -10.65 8.76
N VAL A 231 2.73 -10.33 8.41
CA VAL A 231 3.93 -10.85 9.09
C VAL A 231 4.28 -9.99 10.31
N LEU A 232 4.32 -8.67 10.14
CA LEU A 232 4.77 -7.72 11.16
C LEU A 232 3.84 -7.68 12.38
N LEU A 233 2.53 -7.62 12.15
CA LEU A 233 1.53 -7.46 13.22
C LEU A 233 0.85 -8.79 13.58
N GLY A 234 0.78 -9.74 12.64
CA GLY A 234 0.20 -11.07 12.87
C GLY A 234 1.10 -12.03 13.64
N PHE A 235 2.42 -11.93 13.47
CA PHE A 235 3.39 -12.84 14.06
C PHE A 235 4.45 -12.10 14.90
N ASN A 236 5.41 -12.86 15.43
CA ASN A 236 6.60 -12.32 16.09
C ASN A 236 7.87 -12.82 15.37
N ASP A 237 8.37 -12.03 14.44
CA ASP A 237 9.69 -12.20 13.83
C ASP A 237 10.63 -11.10 14.38
N PRO A 238 11.68 -11.45 15.15
CA PRO A 238 12.56 -10.47 15.79
C PRO A 238 13.30 -9.56 14.80
N LYS A 239 13.72 -10.08 13.64
CA LYS A 239 14.45 -9.30 12.63
C LYS A 239 13.54 -8.24 12.01
N ILE A 240 12.33 -8.63 11.62
CA ILE A 240 11.34 -7.74 11.02
C ILE A 240 10.86 -6.69 12.04
N THR A 241 10.59 -7.11 13.28
CA THR A 241 10.20 -6.20 14.36
C THR A 241 11.29 -5.18 14.66
N ALA A 242 12.56 -5.62 14.77
CA ALA A 242 13.68 -4.72 15.00
C ALA A 242 13.86 -3.71 13.85
N ALA A 243 13.72 -4.15 12.61
CA ALA A 243 13.83 -3.28 11.44
C ALA A 243 12.73 -2.21 11.42
N GLN A 244 11.47 -2.58 11.68
CA GLN A 244 10.37 -1.62 11.76
C GLN A 244 10.56 -0.61 12.90
N LEU A 245 10.93 -1.09 14.10
CA LEU A 245 11.16 -0.22 15.25
C LEU A 245 12.32 0.75 15.00
N LYS A 246 13.40 0.28 14.35
CA LYS A 246 14.52 1.14 13.94
C LYS A 246 14.04 2.28 13.05
N PHE A 247 13.29 1.97 11.99
CA PHE A 247 12.77 2.98 11.08
C PHE A 247 11.81 3.95 11.79
N SER A 248 10.74 3.45 12.42
CA SER A 248 9.71 4.32 13.01
C SER A 248 10.26 5.20 14.14
N LYS A 249 11.16 4.68 14.98
CA LYS A 249 11.82 5.49 16.02
C LYS A 249 12.73 6.55 15.42
N ALA A 250 13.46 6.26 14.34
CA ALA A 250 14.27 7.27 13.67
C ALA A 250 13.40 8.36 13.03
N ALA A 251 12.31 7.97 12.36
CA ALA A 251 11.38 8.87 11.69
C ALA A 251 10.76 9.89 12.66
N VAL A 252 10.20 9.43 13.78
CA VAL A 252 9.56 10.31 14.79
C VAL A 252 10.54 11.16 15.61
N ASN A 253 11.86 10.97 15.46
CA ASN A 253 12.88 11.80 16.09
C ASN A 253 13.38 12.93 15.18
N ARG A 254 12.83 13.07 13.96
CA ARG A 254 13.26 14.11 13.01
C ARG A 254 12.92 15.52 13.52
N PRO A 255 13.76 16.54 13.25
CA PRO A 255 13.62 17.87 13.86
C PRO A 255 12.28 18.57 13.63
N HIS A 256 11.69 18.43 12.45
CA HIS A 256 10.41 19.06 12.10
C HIS A 256 9.20 18.41 12.79
N LEU A 257 9.37 17.24 13.43
CA LEU A 257 8.32 16.58 14.22
C LEU A 257 8.41 16.86 15.72
N LYS A 258 9.42 17.61 16.19
CA LYS A 258 9.58 17.94 17.62
C LYS A 258 8.36 18.61 18.25
N GLY A 259 7.56 19.31 17.44
CA GLY A 259 6.32 19.94 17.86
C GLY A 259 5.14 18.96 18.02
N GLY A 260 5.28 17.70 17.61
CA GLY A 260 4.22 16.69 17.65
C GLY A 260 3.48 16.47 16.32
N PHE A 261 3.73 17.30 15.30
CA PHE A 261 3.15 17.11 13.96
C PHE A 261 4.00 17.82 12.89
N TYR A 262 3.74 17.53 11.62
CA TYR A 262 4.44 18.13 10.49
C TYR A 262 4.32 19.66 10.48
N THR A 263 5.42 20.39 10.29
CA THR A 263 5.46 21.86 10.47
C THR A 263 5.16 22.68 9.22
N GLU A 264 5.28 22.09 8.03
CA GLU A 264 4.97 22.77 6.76
C GLU A 264 3.53 22.47 6.34
N ILE A 265 2.86 23.41 5.68
CA ILE A 265 1.50 23.18 5.20
C ILE A 265 1.57 22.30 3.93
N THR A 266 1.02 21.09 4.02
CA THR A 266 0.77 20.20 2.89
C THR A 266 -0.60 19.53 3.06
N ASP A 267 -1.06 18.76 2.06
CA ASP A 267 -2.32 18.04 2.18
C ASP A 267 -2.26 16.96 3.25
N VAL A 268 -3.42 16.56 3.78
CA VAL A 268 -3.52 15.72 4.98
C VAL A 268 -2.85 14.37 4.86
N GLU A 269 -2.76 13.78 3.65
CA GLU A 269 -2.03 12.52 3.49
C GLU A 269 -0.56 12.69 3.88
N HIS A 270 0.16 13.54 3.15
CA HIS A 270 1.56 13.84 3.45
C HIS A 270 1.74 14.53 4.82
N ALA A 271 0.71 15.28 5.25
CA ALA A 271 0.44 15.74 6.61
C ALA A 271 0.74 14.69 7.69
N ALA A 272 0.03 13.58 7.52
CA ALA A 272 -0.09 12.51 8.49
C ALA A 272 0.99 11.44 8.34
N GLU A 273 1.52 11.17 7.15
CA GLU A 273 2.53 10.14 6.86
C GLU A 273 3.64 10.09 7.94
N ASP A 274 4.34 11.20 8.13
CA ASP A 274 5.49 11.29 9.04
C ASP A 274 5.13 11.01 10.51
N THR A 275 3.85 11.13 10.88
CA THR A 275 3.35 10.90 12.25
C THR A 275 2.52 9.62 12.37
N THR A 276 1.35 9.57 11.74
CA THR A 276 0.38 8.48 11.83
C THR A 276 0.99 7.15 11.41
N ASP A 277 1.68 7.06 10.28
CA ASP A 277 2.23 5.80 9.79
C ASP A 277 3.42 5.29 10.60
N ASN A 278 4.01 6.14 11.42
CA ASN A 278 5.01 5.71 12.39
C ASN A 278 4.39 5.39 13.75
N LEU A 279 3.42 6.17 14.23
CA LEU A 279 2.79 5.98 15.53
C LEU A 279 1.89 4.74 15.58
N VAL A 280 1.18 4.41 14.50
CA VAL A 280 0.32 3.21 14.47
C VAL A 280 1.10 1.91 14.76
N PRO A 281 2.17 1.56 14.01
CA PRO A 281 2.95 0.37 14.33
C PRO A 281 3.64 0.47 15.70
N LEU A 282 4.09 1.66 16.13
CA LEU A 282 4.66 1.85 17.48
C LEU A 282 3.64 1.56 18.60
N LEU A 283 2.39 2.02 18.47
CA LEU A 283 1.30 1.75 19.42
C LEU A 283 0.87 0.28 19.48
N VAL A 284 1.18 -0.50 18.45
CA VAL A 284 0.89 -1.94 18.39
C VAL A 284 2.07 -2.75 18.94
N LEU A 285 3.31 -2.42 18.53
CA LEU A 285 4.52 -3.16 18.89
C LEU A 285 5.07 -2.79 20.28
N GLU A 286 4.90 -1.53 20.70
CA GLU A 286 5.34 -0.99 21.99
C GLU A 286 4.17 -0.30 22.72
N PRO A 287 3.09 -1.04 23.05
CA PRO A 287 1.86 -0.48 23.61
C PRO A 287 2.05 0.30 24.91
N GLU A 288 2.98 -0.14 25.76
CA GLU A 288 3.21 0.42 27.10
C GLU A 288 4.16 1.62 27.07
N GLU A 289 4.73 1.96 25.91
CA GLU A 289 5.62 3.10 25.78
C GLU A 289 4.84 4.40 25.87
N LYS A 290 4.97 5.08 27.01
CA LYS A 290 4.27 6.31 27.35
C LYS A 290 4.49 7.41 26.32
N ARG A 291 5.69 7.50 25.72
CA ARG A 291 5.99 8.50 24.69
C ARG A 291 5.02 8.41 23.50
N TRP A 292 4.74 7.21 23.01
CA TRP A 292 3.86 7.01 21.85
C TRP A 292 2.40 7.29 22.21
N GLN A 293 1.98 6.89 23.41
CA GLN A 293 0.64 7.17 23.90
C GLN A 293 0.39 8.68 24.07
N ASP A 294 1.30 9.40 24.71
CA ASP A 294 1.17 10.84 24.96
C ASP A 294 1.17 11.65 23.67
N TRP A 295 2.06 11.31 22.73
CA TRP A 295 2.08 11.93 21.41
C TRP A 295 0.73 11.75 20.72
N SER A 296 0.23 10.52 20.70
CA SER A 296 -1.04 10.19 20.06
C SER A 296 -2.22 10.94 20.69
N ARG A 297 -2.25 11.11 22.02
CA ARG A 297 -3.24 11.96 22.70
C ARG A 297 -3.11 13.42 22.29
N GLY A 298 -1.88 13.94 22.17
CA GLY A 298 -1.59 15.33 21.82
C GLY A 298 -2.16 15.77 20.47
N LEU A 299 -2.47 14.84 19.55
CA LEU A 299 -3.05 15.16 18.25
C LEU A 299 -4.44 15.83 18.36
N THR A 300 -5.20 15.55 19.42
CA THR A 300 -6.50 16.22 19.66
C THR A 300 -6.32 17.70 20.02
N GLY A 301 -5.15 18.07 20.54
CA GLY A 301 -4.78 19.47 20.79
C GLY A 301 -4.66 20.26 19.49
N PHE A 302 -4.03 19.71 18.45
CA PHE A 302 -3.98 20.37 17.14
C PHE A 302 -5.36 20.43 16.50
N MET A 303 -6.13 19.34 16.60
CA MET A 303 -7.51 19.30 16.11
C MET A 303 -8.33 20.45 16.70
N GLY A 304 -8.33 20.61 18.02
CA GLY A 304 -9.13 21.64 18.71
C GLY A 304 -8.61 23.07 18.54
N ASN A 305 -7.29 23.27 18.47
CA ASN A 305 -6.68 24.61 18.51
C ASN A 305 -6.30 25.16 17.13
N VAL A 306 -5.94 24.30 16.18
CA VAL A 306 -5.34 24.71 14.89
C VAL A 306 -6.17 24.26 13.71
N TRP A 307 -6.54 22.98 13.63
CA TRP A 307 -7.10 22.40 12.41
C TRP A 307 -8.58 22.67 12.22
N THR A 308 -9.36 22.68 13.31
CA THR A 308 -10.81 22.83 13.26
C THR A 308 -11.30 24.23 13.64
N GLY A 309 -12.57 24.50 13.35
CA GLY A 309 -13.31 25.68 13.78
C GLY A 309 -14.82 25.40 13.74
N ARG A 310 -15.62 26.30 14.31
CA ARG A 310 -17.08 26.25 14.16
C ARG A 310 -17.48 26.86 12.83
N ASN A 311 -18.21 26.09 12.02
CA ASN A 311 -18.75 26.54 10.75
C ASN A 311 -19.98 27.45 10.94
N GLU A 312 -20.46 28.05 9.86
CA GLU A 312 -21.63 28.97 9.90
C GLU A 312 -22.94 28.27 10.29
N ARG A 313 -22.95 26.92 10.28
CA ARG A 313 -24.05 26.08 10.77
C ARG A 313 -23.89 25.66 12.24
N GLY A 314 -22.80 26.08 12.89
CA GLY A 314 -22.51 25.80 14.30
C GLY A 314 -21.73 24.50 14.58
N GLY A 315 -21.55 23.65 13.57
CA GLY A 315 -20.81 22.38 13.66
C GLY A 315 -19.30 22.58 13.71
N LEU A 316 -18.59 21.67 14.40
CA LEU A 316 -17.12 21.65 14.39
C LEU A 316 -16.63 20.95 13.12
N GLN A 317 -15.73 21.55 12.35
CA GLN A 317 -15.20 20.96 11.13
C GLN A 317 -13.74 21.36 10.90
N PHE A 318 -12.99 20.57 10.14
CA PHE A 318 -11.67 20.99 9.68
C PHE A 318 -11.80 22.22 8.77
N LYS A 319 -10.91 23.19 8.96
CA LYS A 319 -10.89 24.42 8.16
C LYS A 319 -10.26 24.21 6.78
N SER A 320 -9.43 23.18 6.64
CA SER A 320 -8.76 22.80 5.41
C SER A 320 -8.28 21.35 5.51
N PHE A 321 -8.12 20.70 4.37
CA PHE A 321 -7.40 19.43 4.23
C PHE A 321 -5.91 19.66 3.90
N TYR A 322 -5.45 20.91 3.94
CA TYR A 322 -4.05 21.29 3.89
C TYR A 322 -3.68 22.00 5.20
N PHE A 323 -2.81 21.41 6.00
CA PHE A 323 -2.46 21.95 7.32
C PHE A 323 -1.11 21.47 7.81
N SER A 324 -0.66 22.09 8.89
CA SER A 324 0.53 21.76 9.67
C SER A 324 0.21 21.77 11.16
N ALA A 325 1.22 21.56 12.00
CA ALA A 325 1.13 21.69 13.46
C ALA A 325 0.69 23.09 13.92
N THR A 326 0.89 24.13 13.10
CA THR A 326 0.76 25.54 13.51
C THR A 326 -0.22 26.35 12.68
N ALA A 327 -0.61 25.88 11.50
CA ALA A 327 -1.49 26.62 10.61
C ALA A 327 -2.30 25.72 9.66
N VAL A 328 -3.35 26.30 9.08
CA VAL A 328 -4.12 25.72 7.97
C VAL A 328 -3.95 26.58 6.73
N ALA A 329 -4.07 25.98 5.54
CA ALA A 329 -4.03 26.71 4.29
C ALA A 329 -5.17 27.74 4.20
N PRO A 330 -4.91 29.02 3.88
CA PRO A 330 -5.95 30.04 3.80
C PRO A 330 -6.69 30.04 2.45
N GLN A 331 -6.24 29.24 1.48
CA GLN A 331 -6.78 29.28 0.13
C GLN A 331 -8.18 28.61 0.08
N PRO A 332 -9.23 29.28 -0.43
CA PRO A 332 -10.60 28.75 -0.41
C PRO A 332 -10.77 27.39 -1.09
N GLN A 333 -10.04 27.12 -2.17
CA GLN A 333 -10.07 25.82 -2.87
C GLN A 333 -9.49 24.66 -2.05
N ARG A 334 -8.78 24.96 -0.96
CA ARG A 334 -8.29 23.98 0.03
C ARG A 334 -9.15 23.96 1.29
N GLY A 335 -10.13 24.85 1.40
CA GLY A 335 -11.02 25.00 2.54
C GLY A 335 -12.11 23.93 2.56
N LEU A 336 -11.72 22.66 2.61
CA LEU A 336 -12.61 21.50 2.68
C LEU A 336 -12.21 20.64 3.89
N ASP A 337 -13.20 20.16 4.62
CA ASP A 337 -13.08 19.00 5.50
C ASP A 337 -13.33 17.75 4.64
N VAL A 338 -12.34 16.87 4.51
CA VAL A 338 -12.39 15.69 3.64
C VAL A 338 -12.33 14.41 4.48
N ILE A 339 -12.82 13.29 3.95
CA ILE A 339 -12.78 11.98 4.62
C ILE A 339 -11.37 11.65 5.15
N ALA A 340 -10.33 11.92 4.36
CA ALA A 340 -8.94 11.64 4.72
C ALA A 340 -8.42 12.44 5.93
N ASN A 341 -9.16 13.43 6.45
CA ASN A 341 -8.76 14.12 7.68
C ASN A 341 -8.74 13.21 8.91
N VAL A 342 -9.43 12.06 8.86
CA VAL A 342 -9.34 11.01 9.88
C VAL A 342 -7.89 10.51 10.02
N ALA A 343 -7.13 10.41 8.92
CA ALA A 343 -5.75 9.95 8.94
C ALA A 343 -4.84 10.76 9.89
N ALA A 344 -5.06 12.07 10.01
CA ALA A 344 -4.28 12.93 10.91
C ALA A 344 -4.55 12.67 12.40
N ILE A 345 -5.66 12.02 12.74
CA ILE A 345 -6.05 11.71 14.13
C ILE A 345 -6.15 10.20 14.39
N HIS A 346 -5.77 9.33 13.45
CA HIS A 346 -5.79 7.87 13.64
C HIS A 346 -5.11 7.41 14.94
N PRO A 347 -3.90 7.88 15.30
CA PRO A 347 -3.29 7.49 16.57
C PRO A 347 -4.11 7.94 17.79
N ALA A 348 -4.71 9.14 17.74
CA ALA A 348 -5.62 9.62 18.79
C ALA A 348 -6.87 8.75 18.89
N MET A 349 -7.44 8.34 17.75
CA MET A 349 -8.60 7.44 17.70
C MET A 349 -8.29 6.06 18.29
N MET A 350 -7.09 5.51 18.02
CA MET A 350 -6.63 4.27 18.65
C MET A 350 -6.51 4.43 20.18
N MET A 351 -5.98 5.55 20.65
CA MET A 351 -5.89 5.85 22.08
C MET A 351 -7.26 6.06 22.72
N TRP A 352 -8.15 6.82 22.08
CA TRP A 352 -9.51 7.10 22.56
C TRP A 352 -10.36 5.83 22.70
N ARG A 353 -10.17 4.87 21.78
CA ARG A 353 -10.78 3.55 21.87
C ARG A 353 -10.27 2.75 23.07
N ARG A 354 -8.96 2.82 23.37
CA ARG A 354 -8.32 2.08 24.47
C ARG A 354 -8.54 2.73 25.84
N SER A 355 -8.66 4.06 25.88
CA SER A 355 -8.75 4.83 27.13
C SER A 355 -10.20 5.13 27.51
N GLY A 356 -10.43 5.53 28.77
CA GLY A 356 -11.69 6.09 29.24
C GLY A 356 -11.67 7.61 29.34
N GLU A 357 -10.78 8.29 28.63
CA GLU A 357 -10.48 9.71 28.83
C GLU A 357 -11.46 10.62 28.08
N ASP A 358 -12.15 11.51 28.79
CA ASP A 358 -13.18 12.40 28.25
C ASP A 358 -12.63 13.56 27.40
N GLU A 359 -11.35 13.91 27.58
CA GLU A 359 -10.72 15.05 26.90
C GLU A 359 -10.66 14.86 25.38
N MET A 360 -10.44 13.62 24.91
CA MET A 360 -10.48 13.29 23.48
C MET A 360 -11.91 13.22 22.94
N SER A 361 -12.87 12.79 23.76
CA SER A 361 -14.26 12.57 23.34
C SER A 361 -14.91 13.85 22.79
N LYS A 362 -14.77 14.98 23.47
CA LYS A 362 -15.48 16.21 23.11
C LYS A 362 -15.20 16.73 21.69
N PRO A 363 -13.94 17.02 21.30
CA PRO A 363 -13.65 17.53 19.97
C PRO A 363 -13.95 16.51 18.87
N ILE A 364 -13.67 15.23 19.10
CA ILE A 364 -13.91 14.16 18.12
C ILE A 364 -15.41 13.99 17.88
N LEU A 365 -16.23 13.88 18.93
CA LEU A 365 -17.68 13.71 18.80
C LEU A 365 -18.34 14.94 18.18
N ALA A 366 -17.94 16.16 18.58
CA ALA A 366 -18.47 17.39 18.00
C ALA A 366 -18.17 17.52 16.49
N TRP A 367 -17.02 17.00 16.06
CA TRP A 367 -16.66 16.94 14.64
C TRP A 367 -17.46 15.88 13.89
N LEU A 368 -17.57 14.67 14.43
CA LEU A 368 -18.34 13.58 13.82
C LEU A 368 -19.84 13.94 13.73
N ASP A 369 -20.37 14.72 14.66
CA ASP A 369 -21.74 15.23 14.60
C ASP A 369 -21.99 16.06 13.32
N THR A 370 -21.02 16.88 12.89
CA THR A 370 -21.09 17.61 11.63
C THR A 370 -21.17 16.67 10.42
N TRP A 371 -20.42 15.56 10.44
CA TRP A 371 -20.43 14.56 9.37
C TRP A 371 -21.72 13.73 9.35
N VAL A 372 -22.27 13.38 10.51
CA VAL A 372 -23.58 12.72 10.63
C VAL A 372 -24.67 13.61 10.04
N GLU A 373 -24.71 14.89 10.41
CA GLU A 373 -25.68 15.85 9.87
C GLU A 373 -25.52 16.03 8.35
N ALA A 374 -24.28 16.16 7.86
CA ALA A 374 -23.98 16.29 6.43
C ALA A 374 -24.37 15.06 5.61
N THR A 375 -24.29 13.87 6.23
CA THR A 375 -24.73 12.63 5.60
C THR A 375 -26.25 12.59 5.47
N ALA A 376 -26.98 12.95 6.53
CA ALA A 376 -28.43 12.86 6.57
C ALA A 376 -29.12 13.75 5.52
N ARG A 377 -28.59 14.94 5.24
CA ARG A 377 -29.21 15.89 4.30
C ARG A 377 -28.87 15.61 2.84
N ALA A 378 -29.83 15.87 1.95
CA ALA A 378 -29.56 16.03 0.53
C ALA A 378 -29.06 17.46 0.26
N GLU A 379 -27.92 17.62 -0.42
CA GLU A 379 -27.29 18.93 -0.63
C GLU A 379 -26.37 18.88 -1.85
N ASN A 380 -26.41 19.89 -2.73
CA ASN A 380 -25.57 20.00 -3.94
C ASN A 380 -25.50 18.71 -4.80
N GLY A 381 -26.65 18.07 -4.97
CA GLY A 381 -26.78 16.83 -5.75
C GLY A 381 -26.37 15.56 -5.01
N LYS A 382 -25.90 15.65 -3.76
CA LYS A 382 -25.68 14.48 -2.89
C LYS A 382 -27.03 13.92 -2.43
N PRO A 383 -27.28 12.60 -2.58
CA PRO A 383 -28.44 11.97 -1.98
C PRO A 383 -28.41 12.06 -0.44
N ALA A 384 -29.58 12.11 0.18
CA ALA A 384 -29.71 11.95 1.63
C ALA A 384 -29.22 10.55 2.04
N GLY A 385 -28.53 10.44 3.17
CA GLY A 385 -28.01 9.17 3.67
C GLY A 385 -26.72 8.67 3.00
N ILE A 386 -26.10 9.46 2.12
CA ILE A 386 -24.75 9.19 1.59
C ILE A 386 -23.72 10.09 2.28
N LEU A 387 -22.61 9.50 2.75
CA LEU A 387 -21.47 10.24 3.28
C LEU A 387 -20.86 11.10 2.16
N PRO A 388 -20.73 12.44 2.33
CA PRO A 388 -20.08 13.29 1.33
C PRO A 388 -18.58 12.98 1.20
N ALA A 389 -17.95 13.38 0.08
CA ALA A 389 -16.50 13.38 -0.01
C ALA A 389 -15.86 14.50 0.83
N ALA A 390 -16.57 15.63 0.91
CA ALA A 390 -16.10 16.83 1.59
C ALA A 390 -17.23 17.76 2.05
N ILE A 391 -16.91 18.58 3.06
CA ILE A 391 -17.73 19.68 3.60
C ILE A 391 -16.91 20.97 3.49
N ARG A 392 -17.48 22.04 2.95
CA ARG A 392 -16.78 23.29 2.70
C ARG A 392 -16.68 24.17 3.95
N TRP A 393 -15.51 24.79 4.11
CA TRP A 393 -15.25 25.82 5.11
C TRP A 393 -15.42 27.23 4.52
N PRO A 394 -16.04 28.19 5.24
CA PRO A 394 -16.66 28.06 6.58
C PRO A 394 -18.16 27.76 6.57
N ASP A 395 -18.83 27.69 5.42
CA ASP A 395 -20.30 27.65 5.35
C ASP A 395 -20.94 26.28 5.69
N GLY A 396 -20.13 25.23 5.79
CA GLY A 396 -20.57 23.88 6.14
C GLY A 396 -21.37 23.18 5.04
N VAL A 397 -21.30 23.67 3.80
CA VAL A 397 -22.02 23.10 2.65
C VAL A 397 -21.26 21.91 2.07
N VAL A 398 -21.95 20.82 1.76
CA VAL A 398 -21.37 19.70 1.00
C VAL A 398 -20.98 20.16 -0.40
N ALA A 399 -19.70 20.03 -0.77
CA ALA A 399 -19.19 20.50 -2.05
C ALA A 399 -17.90 19.77 -2.45
N GLY A 400 -17.69 19.60 -3.76
CA GLY A 400 -16.40 19.25 -4.33
C GLY A 400 -15.62 20.48 -4.79
N ALA A 401 -14.62 20.27 -5.64
CA ALA A 401 -13.84 21.33 -6.26
C ALA A 401 -14.74 22.30 -7.06
N ASP A 402 -14.45 23.61 -6.96
CA ASP A 402 -15.26 24.69 -7.57
C ASP A 402 -16.76 24.65 -7.24
N ASN A 403 -17.16 24.04 -6.12
CA ASN A 403 -18.57 23.89 -5.72
C ASN A 403 -19.40 23.02 -6.69
N LYS A 404 -18.74 22.14 -7.45
CA LYS A 404 -19.37 21.14 -8.30
C LYS A 404 -19.09 19.76 -7.73
N ASN A 405 -19.86 18.76 -8.16
CA ASN A 405 -19.62 17.34 -7.91
C ASN A 405 -19.21 17.02 -6.46
N TRP A 406 -20.17 16.84 -5.55
CA TRP A 406 -19.92 16.56 -4.13
C TRP A 406 -18.96 15.38 -3.86
N TRP A 407 -18.78 14.49 -4.84
CA TRP A 407 -17.91 13.32 -4.80
C TRP A 407 -16.45 13.60 -5.23
N GLU A 408 -16.11 14.81 -5.66
CA GLU A 408 -14.80 15.16 -6.25
C GLU A 408 -14.20 16.43 -5.60
N PRO A 409 -13.55 16.31 -4.42
CA PRO A 409 -12.94 17.45 -3.70
C PRO A 409 -11.77 18.12 -4.42
N VAL A 410 -11.08 17.36 -5.27
CA VAL A 410 -9.97 17.81 -6.10
C VAL A 410 -10.37 17.60 -7.56
N LYS A 411 -10.05 18.51 -8.47
CA LYS A 411 -10.38 18.34 -9.90
C LYS A 411 -9.59 17.17 -10.50
N LYS A 412 -10.16 16.50 -11.50
CA LYS A 412 -9.42 15.54 -12.33
C LYS A 412 -8.11 16.12 -12.84
N GLY A 413 -7.01 15.38 -12.64
CA GLY A 413 -5.64 15.82 -12.97
C GLY A 413 -5.01 16.77 -11.94
N GLY A 414 -5.73 17.16 -10.89
CA GLY A 414 -5.16 17.85 -9.74
C GLY A 414 -4.32 16.92 -8.86
N PHE A 415 -3.45 17.53 -8.05
CA PHE A 415 -2.58 16.79 -7.13
C PHE A 415 -3.39 15.89 -6.19
N MET A 416 -3.02 14.61 -6.10
CA MET A 416 -3.69 13.59 -5.28
C MET A 416 -5.19 13.38 -5.57
N HIS A 417 -5.66 13.72 -6.79
CA HIS A 417 -7.08 13.57 -7.18
C HIS A 417 -7.70 12.22 -6.82
N THR A 418 -7.03 11.11 -7.17
CA THR A 418 -7.58 9.75 -6.95
C THR A 418 -7.65 9.36 -5.47
N TYR A 419 -6.91 10.04 -4.60
CA TYR A 419 -6.94 9.79 -3.16
C TYR A 419 -8.16 10.44 -2.51
N TYR A 420 -8.57 11.61 -3.00
CA TYR A 420 -9.69 12.39 -2.45
C TYR A 420 -11.04 12.13 -3.12
N ILE A 421 -11.09 11.49 -4.29
CA ILE A 421 -12.35 11.17 -4.98
C ILE A 421 -13.17 10.15 -4.18
N TRP A 422 -14.46 10.39 -3.98
CA TRP A 422 -15.33 9.42 -3.29
C TRP A 422 -15.57 8.17 -4.16
N PRO A 423 -15.60 6.96 -3.58
CA PRO A 423 -15.55 6.62 -2.15
C PRO A 423 -14.15 6.22 -1.66
N SER A 424 -13.09 6.85 -2.19
CA SER A 424 -11.73 6.61 -1.69
C SER A 424 -11.65 6.88 -0.18
N VAL A 425 -10.91 6.02 0.53
CA VAL A 425 -10.69 6.06 1.98
C VAL A 425 -11.96 6.15 2.85
N ILE A 426 -13.15 5.85 2.32
CA ILE A 426 -14.43 5.94 3.05
C ILE A 426 -14.44 5.15 4.35
N THR A 427 -13.69 4.05 4.40
CA THR A 427 -13.55 3.20 5.58
C THR A 427 -13.01 3.97 6.78
N GLU A 428 -12.12 4.96 6.59
CA GLU A 428 -11.57 5.78 7.68
C GLU A 428 -12.66 6.52 8.47
N MET A 429 -13.56 7.21 7.75
CA MET A 429 -14.66 7.94 8.39
C MET A 429 -15.69 6.98 8.99
N THR A 430 -16.03 5.90 8.29
CA THR A 430 -16.99 4.93 8.82
C THR A 430 -16.45 4.19 10.05
N ASP A 431 -15.14 3.92 10.11
CA ASP A 431 -14.49 3.35 11.29
C ASP A 431 -14.49 4.34 12.46
N ALA A 432 -14.28 5.64 12.21
CA ALA A 432 -14.39 6.66 13.24
C ALA A 432 -15.80 6.74 13.83
N LEU A 433 -16.84 6.63 12.99
CA LEU A 433 -18.23 6.55 13.42
C LEU A 433 -18.52 5.29 14.24
N VAL A 434 -17.97 4.13 13.86
CA VAL A 434 -18.06 2.90 14.67
C VAL A 434 -17.41 3.08 16.04
N VAL A 435 -16.22 3.68 16.10
CA VAL A 435 -15.57 3.97 17.39
C VAL A 435 -16.42 4.92 18.24
N ALA A 436 -16.99 5.97 17.65
CA ALA A 436 -17.88 6.89 18.37
C ALA A 436 -19.12 6.20 18.92
N TYR A 437 -19.74 5.30 18.15
CA TYR A 437 -20.83 4.46 18.63
C TYR A 437 -20.40 3.61 19.83
N LEU A 438 -19.29 2.87 19.71
CA LEU A 438 -18.81 2.00 20.80
C LEU A 438 -18.45 2.75 22.09
N LYS A 439 -18.06 4.02 21.96
CA LYS A 439 -17.70 4.89 23.08
C LYS A 439 -18.90 5.52 23.78
N THR A 440 -20.01 5.72 23.07
CA THR A 440 -21.14 6.53 23.55
C THR A 440 -22.47 5.79 23.62
N ASP A 441 -22.56 4.63 22.96
CA ASP A 441 -23.79 3.89 22.64
C ASP A 441 -24.85 4.76 21.92
N ASN A 442 -24.45 5.90 21.34
CA ASN A 442 -25.36 6.80 20.65
C ASN A 442 -25.60 6.33 19.21
N GLN A 443 -26.83 5.89 18.94
CA GLN A 443 -27.25 5.31 17.66
C GLN A 443 -27.04 6.25 16.47
N LYS A 444 -27.01 7.57 16.68
CA LYS A 444 -26.83 8.55 15.59
C LYS A 444 -25.54 8.32 14.77
N TYR A 445 -24.50 7.78 15.40
CA TYR A 445 -23.23 7.49 14.71
C TYR A 445 -23.34 6.28 13.77
N LEU A 446 -24.34 5.43 13.95
CA LEU A 446 -24.62 4.32 13.03
C LEU A 446 -25.52 4.73 11.86
N ASP A 447 -26.27 5.85 11.97
CA ASP A 447 -27.21 6.27 10.92
C ASP A 447 -26.56 6.43 9.53
N PRO A 448 -25.38 7.07 9.38
CA PRO A 448 -24.69 7.12 8.09
C PRO A 448 -24.35 5.75 7.50
N ILE A 449 -23.97 4.80 8.36
CA ILE A 449 -23.57 3.45 7.96
C ILE A 449 -24.82 2.67 7.52
N ARG A 450 -25.90 2.76 8.30
CA ARG A 450 -27.19 2.11 8.03
C ARG A 450 -27.82 2.62 6.75
N SER A 451 -27.80 3.93 6.51
CA SER A 451 -28.37 4.49 5.28
C SER A 451 -27.63 4.03 4.03
N MET A 452 -26.28 4.05 4.05
CA MET A 452 -25.48 3.54 2.94
C MET A 452 -25.64 2.02 2.76
N ALA A 453 -25.76 1.25 3.85
CA ALA A 453 -25.99 -0.19 3.80
C ALA A 453 -27.37 -0.52 3.18
N ALA A 454 -28.42 0.21 3.55
CA ALA A 454 -29.75 0.05 2.97
C ALA A 454 -29.77 0.34 1.46
N ILE A 455 -29.10 1.42 1.04
CA ILE A 455 -28.94 1.77 -0.39
C ILE A 455 -28.19 0.67 -1.15
N ARG A 456 -27.09 0.16 -0.59
CA ARG A 456 -26.33 -0.95 -1.18
C ARG A 456 -27.14 -2.24 -1.26
N LEU A 457 -27.83 -2.62 -0.19
CA LEU A 457 -28.65 -3.83 -0.15
C LEU A 457 -29.79 -3.77 -1.17
N LYS A 458 -30.44 -2.62 -1.32
CA LYS A 458 -31.47 -2.39 -2.35
C LYS A 458 -30.91 -2.63 -3.76
N HIS A 459 -29.70 -2.13 -4.04
CA HIS A 459 -29.03 -2.36 -5.32
C HIS A 459 -28.65 -3.84 -5.53
N LEU A 460 -28.13 -4.52 -4.51
CA LEU A 460 -27.80 -5.95 -4.61
C LEU A 460 -29.03 -6.83 -4.90
N LYS A 461 -30.20 -6.47 -4.36
CA LYS A 461 -31.47 -7.19 -4.61
C LYS A 461 -32.07 -6.89 -5.99
N ALA A 462 -31.79 -5.73 -6.55
CA ALA A 462 -32.36 -5.27 -7.81
C ALA A 462 -31.34 -4.41 -8.57
N PRO A 463 -30.30 -5.03 -9.16
CA PRO A 463 -29.27 -4.29 -9.89
C PRO A 463 -29.88 -3.66 -11.15
N SER A 464 -29.50 -2.42 -11.43
CA SER A 464 -29.84 -1.75 -12.70
C SER A 464 -28.92 -2.23 -13.81
N ALA A 465 -29.46 -2.44 -15.01
CA ALA A 465 -28.67 -2.69 -16.21
C ALA A 465 -28.14 -1.38 -16.85
N GLU A 466 -28.74 -0.24 -16.51
CA GLU A 466 -28.32 1.07 -17.02
C GLU A 466 -27.19 1.65 -16.17
N ALA A 467 -26.20 2.25 -16.84
CA ALA A 467 -25.10 2.93 -16.18
C ALA A 467 -25.61 4.09 -15.32
N ALA A 468 -25.34 4.04 -14.01
CA ALA A 468 -25.80 5.06 -13.10
C ALA A 468 -25.06 6.40 -13.30
N LYS A 469 -25.81 7.50 -13.26
CA LYS A 469 -25.25 8.85 -13.35
C LYS A 469 -24.34 9.14 -12.14
N PRO A 470 -23.10 9.60 -12.32
CA PRO A 470 -22.23 9.98 -11.21
C PRO A 470 -22.90 10.93 -10.22
N GLY A 471 -22.73 10.63 -8.93
CA GLY A 471 -23.33 11.35 -7.82
C GLY A 471 -24.79 11.02 -7.49
N SER A 472 -25.47 10.18 -8.28
CA SER A 472 -26.83 9.70 -7.97
C SER A 472 -26.82 8.58 -6.91
N GLU A 473 -27.96 8.28 -6.28
CA GLU A 473 -28.09 7.18 -5.33
C GLU A 473 -27.69 5.83 -5.94
N ALA A 474 -28.13 5.55 -7.18
CA ALA A 474 -27.79 4.32 -7.89
C ALA A 474 -26.27 4.20 -8.09
N TRP A 475 -25.61 5.30 -8.48
CA TRP A 475 -24.16 5.33 -8.64
C TRP A 475 -23.46 5.12 -7.29
N CYS A 476 -23.95 5.76 -6.22
CA CYS A 476 -23.42 5.53 -4.89
C CYS A 476 -23.53 4.06 -4.48
N ALA A 477 -24.67 3.42 -4.75
CA ALA A 477 -24.89 2.01 -4.44
C ALA A 477 -23.93 1.07 -5.18
N GLU A 478 -23.58 1.38 -6.43
CA GLU A 478 -22.55 0.67 -7.20
C GLU A 478 -21.15 0.89 -6.59
N GLN A 479 -20.79 2.14 -6.32
CA GLN A 479 -19.45 2.51 -5.82
C GLN A 479 -19.16 2.04 -4.38
N LEU A 480 -20.19 1.83 -3.56
CA LEU A 480 -20.06 1.30 -2.19
C LEU A 480 -19.68 -0.19 -2.15
N GLY A 481 -19.80 -0.89 -3.28
CA GLY A 481 -19.42 -2.28 -3.42
C GLY A 481 -17.90 -2.48 -3.52
N PRO A 482 -17.39 -3.62 -3.04
CA PRO A 482 -15.97 -3.94 -3.15
C PRO A 482 -15.51 -3.97 -4.61
N ARG A 483 -14.32 -3.46 -4.89
CA ARG A 483 -13.70 -3.54 -6.22
C ARG A 483 -12.73 -4.72 -6.30
N PRO A 484 -12.72 -5.49 -7.42
CA PRO A 484 -11.69 -6.49 -7.65
C PRO A 484 -10.30 -5.86 -7.62
N ASN A 485 -9.32 -6.55 -7.01
CA ASN A 485 -7.93 -6.08 -6.90
C ASN A 485 -7.71 -4.75 -6.16
N ALA A 486 -8.74 -4.16 -5.56
CA ALA A 486 -8.56 -2.95 -4.78
C ALA A 486 -8.05 -3.27 -3.37
N ASN A 487 -6.98 -2.57 -3.00
CA ASN A 487 -6.59 -2.43 -1.59
C ASN A 487 -7.56 -1.46 -0.88
N SER A 488 -7.44 -1.37 0.43
CA SER A 488 -8.30 -0.64 1.38
C SER A 488 -8.70 0.79 1.07
N ASN A 489 -8.04 1.42 0.11
CA ASN A 489 -8.29 2.81 -0.24
C ASN A 489 -9.52 2.98 -1.15
N VAL A 490 -10.21 1.90 -1.57
CA VAL A 490 -11.39 2.03 -2.45
C VAL A 490 -12.60 1.31 -1.88
N GLY A 491 -13.58 2.11 -1.43
CA GLY A 491 -15.02 1.80 -1.43
C GLY A 491 -15.46 0.40 -1.04
N SER A 492 -15.30 -0.01 0.22
CA SER A 492 -15.92 -1.24 0.67
C SER A 492 -16.58 -1.07 2.02
N LEU A 493 -17.83 -0.58 1.99
CA LEU A 493 -18.67 -0.47 3.18
C LEU A 493 -18.73 -1.79 3.95
N VAL A 494 -18.66 -2.91 3.22
CA VAL A 494 -18.71 -4.28 3.76
C VAL A 494 -17.66 -4.53 4.86
N LYS A 495 -16.46 -3.94 4.78
CA LYS A 495 -15.39 -4.10 5.79
C LYS A 495 -15.81 -3.48 7.13
N THR A 496 -16.44 -2.31 7.08
CA THR A 496 -17.02 -1.62 8.25
C THR A 496 -18.20 -2.39 8.82
N LEU A 497 -19.09 -2.93 7.97
CA LEU A 497 -20.23 -3.72 8.43
C LEU A 497 -19.79 -5.01 9.14
N ALA A 498 -18.79 -5.70 8.57
CA ALA A 498 -18.17 -6.86 9.21
C ALA A 498 -17.52 -6.49 10.55
N ARG A 499 -16.85 -5.33 10.62
CA ARG A 499 -16.28 -4.81 11.87
C ARG A 499 -17.35 -4.56 12.93
N LEU A 500 -18.45 -3.93 12.55
CA LEU A 500 -19.56 -3.62 13.45
C LEU A 500 -20.21 -4.90 13.99
N LYS A 501 -20.44 -5.91 13.13
CA LYS A 501 -20.87 -7.25 13.53
C LYS A 501 -19.92 -7.89 14.54
N ALA A 502 -18.62 -7.91 14.26
CA ALA A 502 -17.61 -8.48 15.17
C ALA A 502 -17.62 -7.81 16.56
N LEU A 503 -17.75 -6.49 16.61
CA LEU A 503 -17.68 -5.74 17.87
C LEU A 503 -18.96 -5.77 18.70
N THR A 504 -20.12 -5.81 18.05
CA THR A 504 -21.43 -5.63 18.70
C THR A 504 -22.27 -6.90 18.75
N GLY A 505 -21.97 -7.88 17.89
CA GLY A 505 -22.83 -9.05 17.67
C GLY A 505 -24.11 -8.73 16.88
N THR A 506 -24.23 -7.55 16.27
CA THR A 506 -25.41 -7.20 15.47
C THR A 506 -25.58 -8.14 14.28
N ALA A 507 -26.83 -8.51 14.01
CA ALA A 507 -27.24 -9.26 12.82
C ALA A 507 -27.86 -8.36 11.73
N GLU A 508 -27.90 -7.04 11.96
CA GLU A 508 -28.57 -6.06 11.08
C GLU A 508 -28.09 -6.11 9.62
N PHE A 509 -26.83 -6.49 9.41
CA PHE A 509 -26.20 -6.47 8.08
C PHE A 509 -25.98 -7.86 7.48
N ASP A 510 -26.47 -8.93 8.12
CA ASP A 510 -26.17 -10.31 7.71
C ASP A 510 -26.61 -10.61 6.28
N GLU A 511 -27.76 -10.10 5.85
CA GLU A 511 -28.25 -10.27 4.49
C GLU A 511 -27.32 -9.60 3.47
N LEU A 512 -26.89 -8.36 3.73
CA LEU A 512 -25.95 -7.65 2.85
C LEU A 512 -24.60 -8.36 2.82
N LEU A 513 -24.05 -8.73 3.97
CA LEU A 513 -22.77 -9.44 4.08
C LEU A 513 -22.80 -10.79 3.34
N ALA A 514 -23.93 -11.48 3.32
CA ALA A 514 -24.11 -12.74 2.60
C ALA A 514 -24.16 -12.56 1.07
N LEU A 515 -24.68 -11.42 0.60
CA LEU A 515 -24.76 -11.09 -0.83
C LEU A 515 -23.45 -10.51 -1.41
N GLU A 516 -22.51 -10.09 -0.55
CA GLU A 516 -21.18 -9.64 -0.95
C GLU A 516 -20.18 -10.82 -0.98
N GLY A 517 -19.11 -10.69 -1.78
CA GLY A 517 -18.11 -11.75 -1.95
C GLY A 517 -17.32 -12.07 -0.67
N GLY A 518 -17.12 -13.36 -0.37
CA GLY A 518 -16.46 -13.91 0.81
C GLY A 518 -14.95 -13.65 0.93
N GLU A 519 -14.31 -13.06 -0.08
CA GLU A 519 -12.93 -12.57 0.03
C GLU A 519 -12.83 -11.19 0.71
N PHE A 520 -13.93 -10.42 0.74
CA PHE A 520 -14.01 -9.11 1.40
C PHE A 520 -14.47 -9.22 2.85
N VAL A 521 -15.24 -10.26 3.16
CA VAL A 521 -15.69 -10.63 4.50
C VAL A 521 -15.34 -12.10 4.69
N LEU A 522 -14.42 -12.42 5.60
CA LEU A 522 -14.01 -13.81 5.84
C LEU A 522 -15.21 -14.66 6.29
N ARG A 523 -15.81 -15.39 5.34
CA ARG A 523 -16.91 -16.33 5.56
C ARG A 523 -16.35 -17.73 5.80
N THR A 524 -16.85 -18.40 6.82
CA THR A 524 -16.38 -19.73 7.25
C THR A 524 -17.32 -20.86 6.85
N ASP A 525 -18.44 -20.53 6.20
CA ASP A 525 -19.31 -21.49 5.53
C ASP A 525 -18.63 -22.10 4.29
N THR A 526 -19.23 -23.15 3.72
CA THR A 526 -18.62 -23.92 2.60
C THR A 526 -18.33 -23.04 1.38
N GLU A 527 -19.24 -22.14 1.04
CA GLU A 527 -19.08 -21.23 -0.09
C GLU A 527 -17.95 -20.21 0.18
N GLY A 528 -17.94 -19.59 1.36
CA GLY A 528 -16.91 -18.64 1.79
C GLY A 528 -15.52 -19.25 1.83
N ARG A 529 -15.38 -20.48 2.34
CA ARG A 529 -14.13 -21.26 2.30
C ARG A 529 -13.64 -21.44 0.87
N THR A 530 -14.52 -21.82 -0.05
CA THR A 530 -14.18 -22.02 -1.46
C THR A 530 -13.71 -20.71 -2.11
N GLN A 531 -14.42 -19.61 -1.87
CA GLN A 531 -14.05 -18.29 -2.39
C GLN A 531 -12.71 -17.80 -1.82
N MET A 532 -12.48 -18.04 -0.52
CA MET A 532 -11.22 -17.68 0.14
C MET A 532 -10.05 -18.52 -0.39
N GLU A 533 -10.20 -19.83 -0.57
CA GLU A 533 -9.17 -20.69 -1.17
C GLU A 533 -8.83 -20.27 -2.60
N GLN A 534 -9.84 -19.90 -3.41
CA GLN A 534 -9.62 -19.35 -4.74
C GLN A 534 -8.85 -18.02 -4.68
N ALA A 535 -9.20 -17.12 -3.75
CA ALA A 535 -8.48 -15.87 -3.56
C ALA A 535 -7.03 -16.08 -3.10
N LEU A 536 -6.77 -17.06 -2.23
CA LEU A 536 -5.42 -17.44 -1.83
C LEU A 536 -4.63 -18.03 -3.00
N LYS A 537 -5.27 -18.84 -3.85
CA LYS A 537 -4.63 -19.41 -5.04
C LYS A 537 -4.18 -18.33 -6.01
N GLU A 538 -5.05 -17.39 -6.34
CA GLU A 538 -4.73 -16.23 -7.19
C GLU A 538 -3.57 -15.40 -6.62
N SER A 539 -3.59 -15.18 -5.31
CA SER A 539 -2.54 -14.42 -4.62
C SER A 539 -1.20 -15.17 -4.57
N ALA A 540 -1.22 -16.50 -4.38
CA ALA A 540 -0.04 -17.34 -4.45
C ALA A 540 0.55 -17.37 -5.86
N GLU A 541 -0.28 -17.46 -6.91
CA GLU A 541 0.15 -17.38 -8.31
C GLU A 541 0.89 -16.05 -8.60
N ALA A 542 0.40 -14.93 -8.08
CA ALA A 542 1.08 -13.64 -8.18
C ALA A 542 2.45 -13.61 -7.48
N LEU A 543 2.55 -14.24 -6.32
CA LEU A 543 3.80 -14.31 -5.54
C LEU A 543 4.77 -15.40 -6.04
N ARG A 544 4.39 -16.27 -6.98
CA ARG A 544 5.30 -17.28 -7.56
C ARG A 544 6.21 -16.73 -8.65
N ILE A 545 6.04 -15.47 -9.03
CA ILE A 545 6.77 -14.84 -10.12
C ILE A 545 7.26 -13.45 -9.73
N ASN A 546 8.19 -12.92 -10.52
CA ASN A 546 8.60 -11.51 -10.51
C ASN A 546 9.08 -11.01 -9.13
N PHE A 547 9.81 -11.84 -8.38
CA PHE A 547 10.46 -11.41 -7.13
C PHE A 547 11.21 -10.08 -7.26
N PRO A 548 11.96 -9.79 -8.35
CA PRO A 548 12.57 -8.47 -8.57
C PRO A 548 11.57 -7.30 -8.55
N GLY A 549 10.35 -7.51 -9.03
CA GLY A 549 9.27 -6.51 -9.01
C GLY A 549 8.80 -6.12 -7.61
N TYR A 550 9.01 -6.96 -6.60
CA TYR A 550 8.70 -6.67 -5.19
C TYR A 550 9.94 -6.25 -4.37
N THR A 551 11.12 -6.24 -5.01
CA THR A 551 12.42 -6.06 -4.36
C THR A 551 13.33 -5.11 -5.16
N SER A 552 14.30 -5.64 -5.92
CA SER A 552 15.39 -4.88 -6.55
C SER A 552 14.93 -3.81 -7.53
N GLU A 553 13.79 -4.01 -8.17
CA GLU A 553 13.27 -3.08 -9.17
C GLU A 553 12.47 -1.93 -8.57
N VAL A 554 11.92 -2.09 -7.36
CA VAL A 554 11.05 -1.09 -6.70
C VAL A 554 11.74 0.26 -6.56
N ARG A 555 11.04 1.32 -6.95
CA ARG A 555 11.51 2.71 -6.78
C ARG A 555 10.67 3.57 -5.83
N SER A 556 9.46 3.14 -5.50
CA SER A 556 8.58 3.83 -4.55
C SER A 556 8.15 2.84 -3.47
N THR A 557 8.61 3.05 -2.23
CA THR A 557 8.48 2.07 -1.14
C THR A 557 7.06 2.00 -0.56
N ASP A 558 6.26 3.04 -0.75
CA ASP A 558 4.83 3.08 -0.55
C ASP A 558 4.03 2.19 -1.54
N ARG A 559 4.71 1.61 -2.54
CA ARG A 559 4.15 0.76 -3.60
C ARG A 559 4.87 -0.60 -3.73
N VAL A 560 5.52 -1.09 -2.67
CA VAL A 560 6.35 -2.33 -2.67
C VAL A 560 5.65 -3.58 -3.20
N MET A 561 4.32 -3.69 -3.10
CA MET A 561 3.55 -4.83 -3.63
C MET A 561 2.73 -4.50 -4.89
N ARG A 562 3.07 -3.42 -5.62
CA ARG A 562 2.27 -2.89 -6.74
C ARG A 562 2.93 -2.97 -8.11
N PHE A 563 4.05 -3.67 -8.27
CA PHE A 563 4.68 -3.84 -9.59
C PHE A 563 3.71 -4.31 -10.68
N ILE A 564 2.80 -5.23 -10.35
CA ILE A 564 1.81 -5.76 -11.29
C ILE A 564 0.91 -4.67 -11.89
N GLN A 565 0.77 -3.51 -11.23
CA GLN A 565 0.02 -2.37 -11.75
C GLN A 565 0.61 -1.85 -13.05
N PHE A 566 1.92 -1.97 -13.26
CA PHE A 566 2.51 -1.62 -14.55
C PHE A 566 2.02 -2.54 -15.66
N LEU A 567 1.72 -3.80 -15.37
CA LEU A 567 1.26 -4.75 -16.38
C LEU A 567 -0.22 -4.57 -16.73
N SER A 568 -0.97 -3.70 -16.03
CA SER A 568 -2.40 -3.52 -16.28
C SER A 568 -2.72 -3.05 -17.70
N LYS A 569 -3.84 -3.54 -18.24
CA LYS A 569 -4.39 -3.05 -19.52
C LYS A 569 -5.09 -1.72 -19.26
N ASP A 570 -4.98 -0.80 -20.21
CA ASP A 570 -5.66 0.51 -20.21
C ASP A 570 -5.33 1.43 -19.02
N TYR A 571 -4.32 1.07 -18.21
CA TYR A 571 -3.85 1.85 -17.05
C TYR A 571 -4.94 2.09 -15.99
N ALA A 572 -6.06 1.36 -16.09
CA ALA A 572 -7.17 1.40 -15.17
C ALA A 572 -6.87 0.52 -13.95
N PHE A 573 -7.31 0.97 -12.78
CA PHE A 573 -6.96 0.37 -11.48
C PHE A 573 -7.71 -0.96 -11.21
N ASP A 574 -8.86 -1.18 -11.86
CA ASP A 574 -9.87 -2.17 -11.44
C ASP A 574 -10.05 -3.34 -12.42
N GLU A 575 -9.45 -3.31 -13.61
CA GLU A 575 -9.62 -4.35 -14.64
C GLU A 575 -8.27 -4.96 -15.04
N TYR A 576 -7.96 -6.18 -14.58
CA TYR A 576 -6.81 -6.93 -15.08
C TYR A 576 -7.12 -8.40 -15.36
N ARG A 577 -6.53 -8.93 -16.45
CA ARG A 577 -6.65 -10.32 -16.91
C ARG A 577 -5.25 -10.93 -17.09
N GLY A 578 -4.80 -11.72 -16.13
CA GLY A 578 -3.63 -12.59 -16.28
C GLY A 578 -2.90 -12.96 -14.99
N VAL A 579 -2.65 -11.99 -14.09
CA VAL A 579 -2.00 -12.19 -12.77
C VAL A 579 -2.48 -11.10 -11.80
N MET A 580 -3.13 -11.47 -10.70
CA MET A 580 -3.71 -10.49 -9.75
C MET A 580 -2.64 -9.83 -8.86
N GLN A 581 -2.99 -8.76 -8.16
CA GLN A 581 -2.13 -8.20 -7.11
C GLN A 581 -2.09 -9.16 -5.90
N PRO A 582 -0.92 -9.36 -5.24
CA PRO A 582 -0.87 -10.13 -4.01
C PRO A 582 -1.86 -9.59 -2.96
N LYS A 583 -2.76 -10.46 -2.48
CA LYS A 583 -3.85 -10.14 -1.55
C LYS A 583 -3.34 -10.08 -0.09
N HIS A 584 -2.31 -9.28 0.17
CA HIS A 584 -1.69 -9.12 1.51
C HIS A 584 -2.70 -8.73 2.62
N GLU A 585 -3.73 -7.92 2.32
CA GLU A 585 -4.82 -7.63 3.27
C GLU A 585 -5.67 -8.86 3.62
N LEU A 586 -5.83 -9.82 2.70
CA LEU A 586 -6.49 -11.09 3.01
C LEU A 586 -5.67 -11.87 4.04
N LEU A 587 -4.35 -11.98 3.83
CA LEU A 587 -3.45 -12.65 4.78
C LEU A 587 -3.49 -11.97 6.15
N TYR A 588 -3.45 -10.64 6.20
CA TYR A 588 -3.55 -9.87 7.44
C TYR A 588 -4.85 -10.19 8.19
N ARG A 589 -6.00 -10.13 7.51
CA ARG A 589 -7.31 -10.42 8.12
C ARG A 589 -7.40 -11.87 8.60
N MET A 590 -6.91 -12.83 7.82
CA MET A 590 -6.92 -14.25 8.21
C MET A 590 -6.08 -14.50 9.46
N VAL A 591 -4.87 -13.96 9.53
CA VAL A 591 -3.93 -14.22 10.63
C VAL A 591 -4.35 -13.48 11.90
N THR A 592 -4.87 -12.26 11.78
CA THR A 592 -5.12 -11.39 12.93
C THR A 592 -6.57 -11.39 13.41
N GLY A 593 -7.52 -11.78 12.55
CA GLY A 593 -8.95 -11.65 12.82
C GLY A 593 -9.50 -10.24 12.68
N ASP A 594 -8.71 -9.28 12.19
CA ASP A 594 -9.25 -7.98 11.79
C ASP A 594 -10.18 -8.15 10.58
N THR A 595 -11.19 -7.28 10.48
CA THR A 595 -12.16 -7.29 9.37
C THR A 595 -11.86 -6.22 8.33
N ASN A 596 -10.91 -5.32 8.60
CA ASN A 596 -10.50 -4.25 7.70
C ASN A 596 -8.99 -4.31 7.42
N ALA A 597 -8.48 -3.31 6.71
CA ALA A 597 -7.06 -3.13 6.45
C ALA A 597 -6.26 -2.68 7.67
N PRO A 598 -4.93 -2.88 7.62
CA PRO A 598 -4.05 -2.62 8.74
C PRO A 598 -3.87 -1.14 9.10
N ARG A 599 -4.33 -0.18 8.27
CA ARG A 599 -4.16 1.27 8.55
C ARG A 599 -4.82 1.71 9.87
N PHE A 600 -5.91 1.05 10.27
CA PHE A 600 -6.55 1.21 11.58
C PHE A 600 -6.73 -0.16 12.26
N PRO A 601 -5.66 -0.70 12.89
CA PRO A 601 -5.65 -2.08 13.38
C PRO A 601 -6.72 -2.34 14.45
N GLN A 602 -7.55 -3.35 14.19
CA GLN A 602 -8.49 -3.96 15.11
C GLN A 602 -8.31 -5.48 15.09
N MET A 603 -7.07 -5.91 15.34
CA MET A 603 -6.74 -7.32 15.43
C MET A 603 -7.47 -7.99 16.59
N ALA A 604 -7.87 -9.24 16.41
CA ALA A 604 -8.35 -10.11 17.48
C ALA A 604 -7.20 -10.76 18.25
N VAL A 605 -6.12 -11.10 17.53
CA VAL A 605 -4.97 -11.84 18.04
C VAL A 605 -3.66 -11.39 17.40
N ARG A 606 -2.57 -11.54 18.14
CA ARG A 606 -1.20 -11.63 17.62
C ARG A 606 -0.57 -12.93 18.08
N TRP A 607 0.06 -13.65 17.17
CA TRP A 607 0.73 -14.92 17.45
C TRP A 607 2.21 -14.67 17.79
N HIS A 608 2.59 -14.89 19.03
CA HIS A 608 3.97 -14.78 19.51
C HIS A 608 4.77 -16.03 19.12
N THR A 609 5.00 -16.17 17.83
CA THR A 609 5.79 -17.23 17.21
C THR A 609 6.27 -16.74 15.83
N PRO A 610 7.38 -17.27 15.27
CA PRO A 610 7.82 -16.89 13.93
C PRO A 610 6.76 -17.22 12.85
N PRO A 611 6.71 -16.49 11.73
CA PRO A 611 5.76 -16.77 10.64
C PRO A 611 6.09 -18.02 9.80
N LYS A 612 7.25 -18.66 10.00
CA LYS A 612 7.69 -19.85 9.22
C LYS A 612 6.93 -21.11 9.64
N ASP A 613 6.65 -22.03 8.70
CA ASP A 613 6.07 -23.36 8.98
C ASP A 613 4.77 -23.34 9.80
N ILE A 614 3.93 -22.32 9.59
CA ILE A 614 2.63 -22.17 10.24
C ILE A 614 1.60 -21.58 9.28
N ALA A 615 0.35 -22.01 9.44
CA ALA A 615 -0.82 -21.32 8.93
C ALA A 615 -1.77 -21.04 10.09
N ALA A 616 -2.37 -19.85 10.08
CA ALA A 616 -3.32 -19.39 11.08
C ALA A 616 -4.50 -18.69 10.40
N TRP A 617 -5.70 -19.21 10.64
CA TRP A 617 -6.95 -18.59 10.20
C TRP A 617 -7.85 -18.35 11.39
N VAL A 618 -8.03 -17.08 11.77
CA VAL A 618 -9.06 -16.66 12.72
C VAL A 618 -10.44 -16.82 12.08
N THR A 619 -11.20 -17.77 12.59
CA THR A 619 -12.54 -18.15 12.09
C THR A 619 -13.67 -17.45 12.84
N GLU A 620 -13.39 -16.95 14.04
CA GLU A 620 -14.34 -16.20 14.86
C GLU A 620 -13.60 -15.15 15.67
N ALA A 621 -14.02 -13.89 15.57
CA ALA A 621 -13.49 -12.78 16.35
C ALA A 621 -14.64 -11.89 16.81
N SER A 622 -14.89 -11.86 18.11
CA SER A 622 -15.87 -10.97 18.73
C SER A 622 -15.43 -10.49 20.10
N THR A 623 -16.26 -9.67 20.74
CA THR A 623 -16.00 -9.21 22.11
C THR A 623 -16.27 -10.27 23.19
N GLY A 624 -16.84 -11.43 22.84
CA GLY A 624 -17.12 -12.50 23.80
C GLY A 624 -16.65 -13.89 23.35
N ARG A 625 -16.12 -14.04 22.14
CA ARG A 625 -15.65 -15.31 21.59
C ARG A 625 -14.47 -15.10 20.67
N PHE A 626 -13.58 -16.07 20.65
CA PHE A 626 -12.47 -16.15 19.71
C PHE A 626 -12.32 -17.59 19.21
N GLY A 627 -12.04 -17.76 17.93
CA GLY A 627 -11.80 -19.06 17.32
C GLY A 627 -10.78 -18.98 16.20
N ALA A 628 -9.92 -19.98 16.10
CA ALA A 628 -8.92 -20.07 15.04
C ALA A 628 -8.64 -21.51 14.63
N GLU A 629 -8.36 -21.70 13.34
CA GLU A 629 -7.75 -22.91 12.78
C GLU A 629 -6.24 -22.69 12.63
N LEU A 630 -5.45 -23.59 13.20
CA LEU A 630 -3.99 -23.51 13.24
C LEU A 630 -3.40 -24.79 12.66
N PHE A 631 -2.39 -24.66 11.81
CA PHE A 631 -1.65 -25.80 11.27
C PHE A 631 -0.14 -25.54 11.38
N HIS A 632 0.60 -26.49 11.96
CA HIS A 632 2.05 -26.43 12.04
C HIS A 632 2.68 -27.44 11.07
N PHE A 633 3.58 -26.95 10.21
CA PHE A 633 4.22 -27.74 9.16
C PHE A 633 5.58 -28.34 9.58
N GLY A 634 6.05 -28.06 10.79
CA GLY A 634 7.29 -28.63 11.30
C GLY A 634 7.13 -30.08 11.75
N HIS A 635 8.21 -30.64 12.28
CA HIS A 635 8.28 -32.05 12.68
C HIS A 635 8.16 -32.27 14.20
N GLU A 636 8.31 -31.21 14.99
CA GLU A 636 8.23 -31.24 16.44
C GLU A 636 7.05 -30.41 16.94
N GLU A 637 6.68 -30.60 18.20
CA GLU A 637 5.67 -29.76 18.83
C GLU A 637 6.13 -28.31 18.91
N ARG A 638 5.25 -27.38 18.55
CA ARG A 638 5.54 -25.95 18.52
C ARG A 638 4.86 -25.21 19.64
N ALA A 639 5.64 -24.49 20.44
CA ALA A 639 5.12 -23.52 21.39
C ALA A 639 4.64 -22.25 20.65
N VAL A 640 3.41 -21.83 20.96
CA VAL A 640 2.81 -20.60 20.46
C VAL A 640 2.16 -19.88 21.63
N THR A 641 2.35 -18.56 21.72
CA THR A 641 1.57 -17.73 22.65
C THR A 641 0.62 -16.87 21.85
N ALA A 642 -0.68 -16.90 22.19
CA ALA A 642 -1.69 -16.05 21.58
C ALA A 642 -1.93 -14.83 22.48
N GLU A 643 -1.80 -13.63 21.92
CA GLU A 643 -2.12 -12.36 22.60
C GLU A 643 -3.45 -11.83 22.05
N LEU A 644 -4.50 -11.83 22.88
CA LEU A 644 -5.86 -11.45 22.49
C LEU A 644 -6.17 -9.99 22.83
N PHE A 645 -6.90 -9.32 21.94
CA PHE A 645 -7.17 -7.87 22.04
C PHE A 645 -8.66 -7.47 22.12
N LEU A 646 -9.59 -8.34 21.74
CA LEU A 646 -11.01 -7.95 21.59
C LEU A 646 -11.94 -8.44 22.70
N LEU A 647 -11.58 -9.51 23.42
CA LEU A 647 -12.42 -10.07 24.47
C LEU A 647 -12.67 -9.04 25.57
N LYS A 648 -13.92 -8.94 26.02
CA LYS A 648 -14.30 -8.15 27.19
C LYS A 648 -13.76 -8.81 28.47
N PRO A 649 -13.59 -8.04 29.55
CA PRO A 649 -13.21 -8.60 30.84
C PRO A 649 -14.16 -9.72 31.28
N GLY A 650 -13.61 -10.82 31.78
CA GLY A 650 -14.37 -12.01 32.14
C GLY A 650 -13.52 -13.27 32.20
N THR A 651 -14.14 -14.38 32.58
CA THR A 651 -13.50 -15.70 32.57
C THR A 651 -13.95 -16.47 31.34
N TYR A 652 -13.00 -17.11 30.67
CA TYR A 652 -13.24 -17.86 29.45
C TYR A 652 -12.69 -19.28 29.56
N GLU A 653 -13.42 -20.23 28.99
CA GLU A 653 -12.91 -21.57 28.74
C GLU A 653 -12.12 -21.57 27.44
N VAL A 654 -10.97 -22.25 27.45
CA VAL A 654 -10.11 -22.41 26.28
C VAL A 654 -10.04 -23.88 25.93
N SER A 655 -10.31 -24.21 24.66
CA SER A 655 -10.25 -25.58 24.17
C SER A 655 -9.47 -25.67 22.86
N LEU A 656 -8.73 -26.76 22.70
CA LEU A 656 -8.00 -27.10 21.49
C LEU A 656 -8.48 -28.46 20.99
N THR A 657 -9.14 -28.49 19.84
CA THR A 657 -9.62 -29.72 19.22
C THR A 657 -8.71 -30.14 18.08
N ARG A 658 -8.38 -31.43 18.01
CA ARG A 658 -7.57 -32.02 16.94
C ARG A 658 -8.39 -33.08 16.22
N LYS A 659 -8.13 -33.29 14.93
CA LYS A 659 -8.90 -34.27 14.13
C LYS A 659 -8.87 -35.65 14.79
N GLY A 660 -10.06 -36.20 15.08
CA GLY A 660 -10.21 -37.53 15.68
C GLY A 660 -9.83 -37.64 17.16
N LYS A 661 -9.53 -36.52 17.84
CA LYS A 661 -9.21 -36.49 19.27
C LYS A 661 -10.27 -35.67 20.04
N PRO A 662 -10.57 -36.02 21.30
CA PRO A 662 -11.41 -35.17 22.17
C PRO A 662 -10.81 -33.77 22.32
N ALA A 663 -11.66 -32.77 22.60
CA ALA A 663 -11.19 -31.42 22.87
C ALA A 663 -10.31 -31.40 24.15
N GLU A 664 -9.09 -30.91 24.02
CA GLU A 664 -8.19 -30.65 25.12
C GLU A 664 -8.61 -29.34 25.79
N MET A 665 -9.01 -29.40 27.06
CA MET A 665 -9.31 -28.20 27.85
C MET A 665 -8.01 -27.63 28.41
N LEU A 666 -7.71 -26.39 28.04
CA LEU A 666 -6.56 -25.65 28.55
C LEU A 666 -6.95 -24.87 29.81
N GLU A 667 -5.97 -24.25 30.46
CA GLU A 667 -6.22 -23.40 31.62
C GLU A 667 -7.24 -22.30 31.27
N PRO A 668 -8.25 -22.05 32.14
CA PRO A 668 -9.19 -20.96 31.93
C PRO A 668 -8.47 -19.62 31.81
N LEU A 669 -8.98 -18.79 30.91
CA LEU A 669 -8.40 -17.49 30.61
C LEU A 669 -9.14 -16.39 31.37
N GLU A 670 -8.43 -15.67 32.24
CA GLU A 670 -8.95 -14.47 32.89
C GLU A 670 -8.58 -13.23 32.08
N VAL A 671 -9.58 -12.61 31.45
CA VAL A 671 -9.40 -11.35 30.72
C VAL A 671 -9.66 -10.19 31.68
N LYS A 672 -8.67 -9.32 31.84
CA LYS A 672 -8.76 -8.11 32.69
C LYS A 672 -8.93 -6.87 31.85
N ALA A 673 -9.68 -5.90 32.36
CA ALA A 673 -9.82 -4.60 31.71
C ALA A 673 -8.45 -3.96 31.51
N ARG A 674 -8.20 -3.44 30.29
CA ARG A 674 -6.95 -2.74 29.92
C ARG A 674 -5.69 -3.60 30.04
N SER A 675 -5.81 -4.93 30.09
CA SER A 675 -4.69 -5.87 30.06
C SER A 675 -4.65 -6.60 28.72
N ARG A 676 -3.44 -6.79 28.18
CA ARG A 676 -3.23 -7.70 27.06
C ARG A 676 -3.25 -9.12 27.59
N THR A 677 -4.26 -9.87 27.20
CA THR A 677 -4.45 -11.23 27.68
C THR A 677 -3.64 -12.18 26.82
N GLN A 678 -2.77 -12.97 27.44
CA GLN A 678 -1.92 -13.94 26.76
C GLN A 678 -2.14 -15.33 27.33
N PHE A 679 -2.06 -16.35 26.47
CA PHE A 679 -1.99 -17.74 26.90
C PHE A 679 -1.14 -18.55 25.93
N ALA A 680 -0.47 -19.57 26.48
CA ALA A 680 0.38 -20.47 25.73
C ALA A 680 -0.42 -21.68 25.22
N LEU A 681 -0.03 -22.18 24.05
CA LEU A 681 -0.56 -23.40 23.47
C LEU A 681 0.56 -24.17 22.76
N LYS A 682 0.35 -25.48 22.64
CA LYS A 682 1.26 -26.40 21.96
C LYS A 682 0.59 -26.93 20.70
N LEU A 683 1.17 -26.60 19.55
CA LEU A 683 0.69 -27.08 18.26
C LEU A 683 1.41 -28.38 17.88
N PRO A 684 0.66 -29.46 17.62
CA PRO A 684 1.25 -30.70 17.10
C PRO A 684 1.75 -30.49 15.66
N PRO A 685 2.81 -31.21 15.26
CA PRO A 685 3.27 -31.22 13.87
C PRO A 685 2.24 -31.94 12.97
N GLY A 686 1.97 -31.39 11.79
CA GLY A 686 1.20 -32.06 10.74
C GLY A 686 -0.30 -32.25 11.01
N GLU A 687 -0.86 -31.69 12.08
CA GLU A 687 -2.28 -31.83 12.43
C GLU A 687 -2.97 -30.46 12.47
N LEU A 688 -4.20 -30.38 11.92
CA LEU A 688 -5.07 -29.23 12.08
C LEU A 688 -5.58 -29.15 13.53
N ALA A 689 -5.34 -28.02 14.17
CA ALA A 689 -5.82 -27.71 15.50
C ALA A 689 -6.87 -26.58 15.45
N VAL A 690 -8.01 -26.80 16.09
CA VAL A 690 -9.10 -25.83 16.19
C VAL A 690 -9.14 -25.29 17.60
N LEU A 691 -8.76 -24.03 17.75
CA LEU A 691 -8.77 -23.28 19.01
C LEU A 691 -10.12 -22.58 19.18
N LYS A 692 -10.72 -22.69 20.37
CA LYS A 692 -11.92 -21.94 20.75
C LYS A 692 -11.75 -21.36 22.15
N VAL A 693 -12.14 -20.09 22.28
CA VAL A 693 -12.23 -19.35 23.55
C VAL A 693 -13.66 -18.87 23.70
N THR A 694 -14.36 -19.38 24.71
CA THR A 694 -15.79 -19.11 24.94
C THR A 694 -16.04 -18.66 26.37
N PRO A 695 -17.09 -17.86 26.65
CA PRO A 695 -17.39 -17.43 28.01
C PRO A 695 -17.58 -18.63 28.93
N ASN A 696 -16.97 -18.58 30.11
CA ASN A 696 -17.21 -19.56 31.16
C ASN A 696 -18.50 -19.16 31.89
N ASN A 697 -19.60 -19.88 31.64
CA ASN A 697 -20.92 -19.59 32.21
C ASN A 697 -21.16 -20.26 33.57
N LYS A 698 -20.11 -20.67 34.28
CA LYS A 698 -20.21 -21.29 35.61
C LYS A 698 -20.35 -20.28 36.73
#